data_AF-A0A812SZ47-F1
#
_entry.id   AF-A0A812SZ47-F1
#
_cell.length_a   1.000
_cell.length_b   1.000
_cell.length_c   1.000
_cell.angle_alpha   90.00
_cell.angle_beta   90.00
_cell.angle_gamma   90.00
#
_symmetry.space_group_name_H-M   'P 1'
#
loop_
_entity.id
_entity.type
_entity.pdbx_description
1 polymer ?
#
loop_
_entity_poly.entity_id
_entity_poly.type
_entity_poly.pdbx_seq_one_letter_code
_entity_poly.pdbx_strand_id
1 'polypeptide(L)'
;DLTRLQRLCLDNTEVGGDLEPLKALINLELLSLPDTQVSGSLKALSNMTKLHKVDIGNTQVSGSLKPLMGATRILNLDLRNTQVSGGLEPLMALTQLENLGLGNTQVGGTLVPLKVLTQVQHLDLSNTQVLGDLKPLTPLTQTLYLGLRNTQVTGDLEPLKVLTKLQNLHIPSTNITGTLEPLTELKQLQFLELPNTNITGTLQSLAAATQLQTLDLRNTQVMGGLEPLTALTQLENLDLRNTQVTGGLEPLTALTQLIHVELRNTNMTGTLKPLTAQTQLLYLDLRDTEVVGSLEPLAALAELQYLDLSNTKVVGGLKPLTALTQLEALYLENTQVNGNLQQLMALSQLQELYIGGTRVSGDIVVLIQFPDLLEADLSSTLVGGRLSESWRGNRIHAVDSLNVHSYVSFADHQQITFAKGILEDALKHNLQLDLTGTAVTNTEEISRLFSTGALKLTAQLTSINATAGYGCHGATSRSLRVSPHLFWPAGLCGCMEGYQGRDTQCRHCSLGFYNDAFNSSTCRPCPANSSSRPGTSSIDGCLCNVGRMIADASGYKACRCEAGNALYQGTCQDCGALHLECPLGSTVETAMPEVGYARLVPHAAVAHRLQKYSLLPECASWARESTFHACYEGPLCIACWEGYRSRGLRCVKCASGDTRRAATGTGIMAGGVAAVVAAAAYYWRSQAATVAAPPKKSVLQPLLTAQFAVLLQLFQLWGVLVALSTRTAHGADEQSESEGLWEQEYVQWLQLTAKGLRDALSLECAYGRSAWSISAMAAPCIPLVLLALCMPLEVVRWGAGVSSALDVLTALFIGGASSCTALLSCRHLDGGGEPLQEHAFRVALPLVKCDAKGGEAAW
;
A
#
# COMPACT_ATOMS: atom_id res chain seq x y z
N ASP A 1 -47.20 51.30 -50.90
CA ASP A 1 -47.90 50.20 -51.57
C ASP A 1 -46.91 49.53 -52.53
N LEU A 2 -46.50 48.30 -52.22
CA LEU A 2 -45.50 47.54 -52.99
C LEU A 2 -46.12 46.32 -53.68
N THR A 3 -47.45 46.32 -53.92
CA THR A 3 -48.22 45.18 -54.47
C THR A 3 -47.75 44.63 -55.82
N ARG A 4 -46.88 45.35 -56.56
CA ARG A 4 -46.23 44.88 -57.80
C ARG A 4 -44.88 44.20 -57.59
N LEU A 5 -44.36 44.12 -56.37
CA LEU A 5 -43.03 43.56 -56.09
C LEU A 5 -43.00 42.05 -56.40
N GLN A 6 -42.06 41.63 -57.24
CA GLN A 6 -41.83 40.22 -57.61
C GLN A 6 -40.65 39.60 -56.87
N ARG A 7 -39.68 40.39 -56.40
CA ARG A 7 -38.47 39.88 -55.74
C ARG A 7 -38.18 40.72 -54.51
N LEU A 8 -37.99 40.06 -53.37
CA LEU A 8 -37.55 40.67 -52.12
C LEU A 8 -36.31 39.89 -51.64
N CYS A 9 -35.22 40.61 -51.43
CA CYS A 9 -33.93 40.09 -50.98
C CYS A 9 -33.42 41.06 -49.91
N LEU A 10 -33.31 40.60 -48.66
CA LEU A 10 -32.82 41.35 -47.50
C LEU A 10 -31.80 40.51 -46.69
N ASP A 11 -31.14 39.59 -47.38
CA ASP A 11 -30.17 38.62 -46.89
C ASP A 11 -29.07 39.32 -46.06
N ASN A 12 -28.69 38.75 -44.91
CA ASN A 12 -27.64 39.26 -44.03
C ASN A 12 -27.88 40.70 -43.53
N THR A 13 -29.09 41.01 -43.05
CA THR A 13 -29.45 42.33 -42.52
C THR A 13 -30.08 42.28 -41.12
N GLU A 14 -30.02 43.40 -40.40
CA GLU A 14 -30.68 43.56 -39.09
C GLU A 14 -32.21 43.67 -39.16
N VAL A 15 -32.83 43.39 -40.33
CA VAL A 15 -34.28 43.45 -40.50
C VAL A 15 -34.94 42.42 -39.59
N GLY A 16 -35.95 42.85 -38.84
CA GLY A 16 -36.73 41.99 -37.95
C GLY A 16 -38.21 42.34 -37.91
N GLY A 17 -38.95 41.69 -37.02
CA GLY A 17 -40.41 41.77 -36.94
C GLY A 17 -41.09 40.55 -37.56
N ASP A 18 -42.42 40.59 -37.69
CA ASP A 18 -43.26 39.50 -38.23
C ASP A 18 -43.28 39.52 -39.78
N LEU A 19 -43.48 38.35 -40.41
CA LEU A 19 -43.77 38.18 -41.83
C LEU A 19 -45.15 38.73 -42.27
N GLU A 20 -46.12 38.94 -41.36
CA GLU A 20 -47.48 39.40 -41.73
C GLU A 20 -47.56 40.61 -42.70
N PRO A 21 -46.68 41.64 -42.67
CA PRO A 21 -46.68 42.71 -43.68
C PRO A 21 -46.49 42.23 -45.13
N LEU A 22 -45.83 41.09 -45.33
CA LEU A 22 -45.60 40.51 -46.66
C LEU A 22 -46.89 39.98 -47.31
N LYS A 23 -47.94 39.71 -46.53
CA LYS A 23 -49.21 39.10 -46.98
C LYS A 23 -49.93 39.85 -48.11
N ALA A 24 -49.65 41.15 -48.27
CA ALA A 24 -50.16 41.97 -49.38
C ALA A 24 -49.37 41.77 -50.70
N LEU A 25 -48.17 41.20 -50.65
CA LEU A 25 -47.24 41.06 -51.79
C LEU A 25 -47.54 39.79 -52.61
N ILE A 26 -48.80 39.62 -53.04
CA ILE A 26 -49.28 38.41 -53.76
C ILE A 26 -48.59 38.14 -55.11
N ASN A 27 -47.80 39.10 -55.61
CA ASN A 27 -47.03 38.96 -56.85
C ASN A 27 -45.60 38.45 -56.65
N LEU A 28 -45.20 38.13 -55.42
CA LEU A 28 -43.84 37.69 -55.12
C LEU A 28 -43.51 36.34 -55.76
N GLU A 29 -42.36 36.30 -56.44
CA GLU A 29 -41.76 35.15 -57.12
C GLU A 29 -40.48 34.68 -56.42
N LEU A 30 -39.78 35.59 -55.73
CA LEU A 30 -38.60 35.30 -54.92
C LEU A 30 -38.68 36.02 -53.58
N LEU A 31 -38.60 35.25 -52.50
CA LEU A 31 -38.39 35.72 -51.14
C LEU A 31 -37.02 35.21 -50.66
N SER A 32 -36.13 36.12 -50.30
CA SER A 32 -34.81 35.83 -49.72
C SER A 32 -34.65 36.75 -48.50
N LEU A 33 -34.62 36.16 -47.30
CA LEU A 33 -34.39 36.82 -46.01
C LEU A 33 -33.40 36.03 -45.10
N PRO A 34 -32.44 35.23 -45.61
CA PRO A 34 -31.56 34.47 -44.73
C PRO A 34 -30.70 35.38 -43.87
N ASP A 35 -30.34 34.90 -42.68
CA ASP A 35 -29.49 35.63 -41.71
C ASP A 35 -30.09 36.99 -41.30
N THR A 36 -31.38 36.97 -40.93
CA THR A 36 -32.13 38.14 -40.46
C THR A 36 -32.87 37.85 -39.15
N GLN A 37 -33.32 38.91 -38.45
CA GLN A 37 -34.09 38.82 -37.21
C GLN A 37 -35.60 38.69 -37.45
N VAL A 38 -36.01 38.26 -38.65
CA VAL A 38 -37.41 38.08 -39.03
C VAL A 38 -38.01 36.90 -38.27
N SER A 39 -39.27 37.04 -37.88
CA SER A 39 -40.01 36.14 -37.00
C SER A 39 -41.47 35.99 -37.47
N GLY A 40 -42.33 35.43 -36.62
CA GLY A 40 -43.75 35.27 -36.93
C GLY A 40 -44.03 33.97 -37.68
N SER A 41 -45.01 33.95 -38.58
CA SER A 41 -45.51 32.69 -39.15
C SER A 41 -45.54 32.63 -40.68
N LEU A 42 -45.20 31.44 -41.22
CA LEU A 42 -45.40 31.09 -42.64
C LEU A 42 -46.82 31.35 -43.16
N LYS A 43 -47.83 31.49 -42.28
CA LYS A 43 -49.22 31.87 -42.64
C LYS A 43 -49.29 33.14 -43.49
N ALA A 44 -48.37 34.09 -43.31
CA ALA A 44 -48.28 35.30 -44.13
C ALA A 44 -48.10 35.01 -45.63
N LEU A 45 -47.52 33.86 -45.99
CA LEU A 45 -47.20 33.47 -47.36
C LEU A 45 -48.36 32.75 -48.09
N SER A 46 -49.49 32.48 -47.41
CA SER A 46 -50.56 31.57 -47.91
C SER A 46 -51.13 31.91 -49.30
N ASN A 47 -51.09 33.19 -49.70
CA ASN A 47 -51.66 33.66 -50.97
C ASN A 47 -50.61 33.86 -52.08
N MET A 48 -49.33 33.55 -51.83
CA MET A 48 -48.22 33.81 -52.75
C MET A 48 -48.00 32.67 -53.75
N THR A 49 -48.99 32.41 -54.60
CA THR A 49 -48.98 31.27 -55.54
C THR A 49 -47.93 31.36 -56.66
N LYS A 50 -47.21 32.48 -56.76
CA LYS A 50 -46.16 32.75 -57.77
C LYS A 50 -44.73 32.46 -57.30
N LEU A 51 -44.52 32.06 -56.04
CA LEU A 51 -43.18 31.81 -55.51
C LEU A 51 -42.46 30.68 -56.27
N HIS A 52 -41.21 30.94 -56.63
CA HIS A 52 -40.26 29.99 -57.22
C HIS A 52 -39.06 29.73 -56.30
N LYS A 53 -38.59 30.74 -55.57
CA LYS A 53 -37.60 30.62 -54.48
C LYS A 53 -38.17 31.20 -53.18
N VAL A 54 -38.07 30.44 -52.09
CA VAL A 54 -38.30 30.90 -50.72
C VAL A 54 -37.07 30.49 -49.91
N ASP A 55 -36.37 31.47 -49.37
CA ASP A 55 -35.16 31.29 -48.57
C ASP A 55 -35.25 32.24 -47.37
N ILE A 56 -35.46 31.66 -46.21
CA ILE A 56 -35.58 32.37 -44.93
C ILE A 56 -34.78 31.63 -43.84
N GLY A 57 -33.67 31.01 -44.24
CA GLY A 57 -32.81 30.26 -43.34
C GLY A 57 -32.19 31.15 -42.25
N ASN A 58 -31.86 30.58 -41.08
CA ASN A 58 -31.28 31.33 -39.95
C ASN A 58 -32.19 32.49 -39.47
N THR A 59 -33.51 32.25 -39.38
CA THR A 59 -34.50 33.22 -38.89
C THR A 59 -35.39 32.65 -37.78
N GLN A 60 -36.13 33.50 -37.08
CA GLN A 60 -37.06 33.11 -36.02
C GLN A 60 -38.48 32.79 -36.53
N VAL A 61 -38.62 32.47 -37.83
CA VAL A 61 -39.90 32.15 -38.45
C VAL A 61 -40.43 30.79 -37.97
N SER A 62 -41.74 30.69 -37.80
CA SER A 62 -42.42 29.57 -37.15
C SER A 62 -43.71 29.10 -37.83
N GLY A 63 -44.32 28.05 -37.28
CA GLY A 63 -45.55 27.46 -37.79
C GLY A 63 -45.30 26.36 -38.81
N SER A 64 -46.35 25.89 -39.49
CA SER A 64 -46.26 24.72 -40.38
C SER A 64 -46.15 25.08 -41.85
N LEU A 65 -45.72 24.10 -42.66
CA LEU A 65 -45.57 24.20 -44.12
C LEU A 65 -46.91 24.36 -44.89
N LYS A 66 -48.07 24.17 -44.24
CA LYS A 66 -49.42 24.24 -44.87
C LYS A 66 -49.69 25.50 -45.73
N PRO A 67 -49.25 26.71 -45.35
CA PRO A 67 -49.39 27.92 -46.18
C PRO A 67 -48.75 27.81 -47.57
N LEU A 68 -47.68 27.00 -47.71
CA LEU A 68 -46.95 26.88 -48.95
C LEU A 68 -47.65 25.97 -49.99
N MET A 69 -48.69 25.22 -49.61
CA MET A 69 -49.39 24.27 -50.51
C MET A 69 -49.93 24.91 -51.79
N GLY A 70 -50.26 26.21 -51.77
CA GLY A 70 -50.72 26.96 -52.95
C GLY A 70 -49.60 27.41 -53.90
N ALA A 71 -48.35 27.38 -53.47
CA ALA A 71 -47.18 27.86 -54.20
C ALA A 71 -46.49 26.72 -54.97
N THR A 72 -47.24 26.03 -55.83
CA THR A 72 -46.81 24.81 -56.54
C THR A 72 -45.66 24.99 -57.55
N ARG A 73 -45.13 26.22 -57.68
CA ARG A 73 -44.00 26.59 -58.57
C ARG A 73 -42.67 26.70 -57.84
N ILE A 74 -42.62 26.45 -56.53
CA ILE A 74 -41.37 26.52 -55.76
C ILE A 74 -40.41 25.44 -56.26
N LEU A 75 -39.24 25.90 -56.73
CA LEU A 75 -38.07 25.09 -57.12
C LEU A 75 -37.08 24.98 -55.97
N ASN A 76 -36.95 26.04 -55.17
CA ASN A 76 -36.02 26.11 -54.04
C ASN A 76 -36.76 26.59 -52.78
N LEU A 77 -36.78 25.75 -51.75
CA LEU A 77 -37.32 26.02 -50.43
C LEU A 77 -36.24 25.79 -49.37
N ASP A 78 -35.71 26.88 -48.81
CA ASP A 78 -34.77 26.85 -47.70
C ASP A 78 -35.35 27.52 -46.45
N LEU A 79 -35.59 26.70 -45.43
CA LEU A 79 -36.11 27.07 -44.12
C LEU A 79 -35.17 26.61 -43.01
N ARG A 80 -33.88 26.37 -43.32
CA ARG A 80 -32.93 25.81 -42.34
C ARG A 80 -32.75 26.70 -41.11
N ASN A 81 -32.51 26.12 -39.94
CA ASN A 81 -32.32 26.87 -38.68
C ASN A 81 -33.50 27.83 -38.39
N THR A 82 -34.73 27.32 -38.45
CA THR A 82 -35.96 28.07 -38.12
C THR A 82 -36.86 27.29 -37.15
N GLN A 83 -37.87 27.95 -36.60
CA GLN A 83 -38.85 27.35 -35.68
C GLN A 83 -40.07 26.74 -36.42
N VAL A 84 -39.90 26.39 -37.71
CA VAL A 84 -40.93 25.74 -38.54
C VAL A 84 -41.18 24.31 -38.02
N SER A 85 -42.45 23.90 -37.98
CA SER A 85 -42.89 22.68 -37.28
C SER A 85 -44.05 21.95 -37.98
N GLY A 86 -44.38 20.75 -37.50
CA GLY A 86 -45.45 19.92 -38.05
C GLY A 86 -44.98 18.97 -39.16
N GLY A 87 -45.92 18.38 -39.90
CA GLY A 87 -45.65 17.31 -40.86
C GLY A 87 -45.23 17.77 -42.26
N LEU A 88 -44.65 16.82 -43.02
CA LEU A 88 -44.21 17.00 -44.41
C LEU A 88 -45.34 16.94 -45.45
N GLU A 89 -46.58 16.63 -45.08
CA GLU A 89 -47.71 16.46 -46.03
C GLU A 89 -47.93 17.66 -46.99
N PRO A 90 -47.74 18.92 -46.56
CA PRO A 90 -47.85 20.08 -47.45
C PRO A 90 -46.92 20.04 -48.68
N LEU A 91 -45.79 19.34 -48.59
CA LEU A 91 -44.83 19.22 -49.69
C LEU A 91 -45.38 18.41 -50.87
N MET A 92 -46.44 17.60 -50.69
CA MET A 92 -47.04 16.83 -51.78
C MET A 92 -47.57 17.70 -52.93
N ALA A 93 -47.81 18.99 -52.68
CA ALA A 93 -48.22 19.95 -53.71
C ALA A 93 -47.04 20.58 -54.48
N LEU A 94 -45.81 20.45 -53.98
CA LEU A 94 -44.61 21.15 -54.45
C LEU A 94 -43.75 20.26 -55.38
N THR A 95 -44.38 19.61 -56.36
CA THR A 95 -43.75 18.57 -57.20
C THR A 95 -42.63 19.08 -58.14
N GLN A 96 -42.41 20.40 -58.19
CA GLN A 96 -41.31 21.04 -58.92
C GLN A 96 -40.06 21.31 -58.06
N LEU A 97 -40.07 20.93 -56.77
CA LEU A 97 -38.90 21.14 -55.90
C LEU A 97 -37.65 20.44 -56.44
N GLU A 98 -36.58 21.23 -56.58
CA GLU A 98 -35.22 20.79 -56.88
C GLU A 98 -34.35 20.85 -55.61
N ASN A 99 -34.56 21.85 -54.77
CA ASN A 99 -33.79 22.08 -53.54
C ASN A 99 -34.73 22.24 -52.34
N LEU A 100 -34.55 21.40 -51.32
CA LEU A 100 -35.32 21.43 -50.08
C LEU A 100 -34.36 21.38 -48.87
N GLY A 101 -34.27 22.49 -48.15
CA GLY A 101 -33.54 22.62 -46.89
C GLY A 101 -34.51 22.85 -45.74
N LEU A 102 -34.69 21.85 -44.87
CA LEU A 102 -35.44 21.93 -43.61
C LEU A 102 -34.56 21.60 -42.40
N GLY A 103 -33.23 21.60 -42.57
CA GLY A 103 -32.29 21.24 -41.51
C GLY A 103 -32.40 22.13 -40.28
N ASN A 104 -32.26 21.57 -39.07
CA ASN A 104 -32.42 22.26 -37.78
C ASN A 104 -33.79 22.97 -37.67
N THR A 105 -34.87 22.23 -37.91
CA THR A 105 -36.26 22.69 -37.70
C THR A 105 -37.04 21.69 -36.84
N GLN A 106 -38.22 22.09 -36.36
CA GLN A 106 -39.12 21.25 -35.58
C GLN A 106 -40.09 20.43 -36.47
N VAL A 107 -39.78 20.29 -37.77
CA VAL A 107 -40.57 19.48 -38.72
C VAL A 107 -40.43 18.00 -38.35
N GLY A 108 -41.49 17.21 -38.56
CA GLY A 108 -41.49 15.78 -38.28
C GLY A 108 -42.50 15.00 -39.11
N GLY A 109 -42.94 13.86 -38.58
CA GLY A 109 -43.81 12.94 -39.31
C GLY A 109 -43.05 12.06 -40.29
N THR A 110 -43.78 11.34 -41.16
CA THR A 110 -43.17 10.33 -42.03
C THR A 110 -42.56 10.92 -43.31
N LEU A 111 -41.57 10.25 -43.90
CA LEU A 111 -41.01 10.61 -45.21
C LEU A 111 -41.97 10.39 -46.41
N VAL A 112 -43.14 9.76 -46.21
CA VAL A 112 -44.12 9.42 -47.29
C VAL A 112 -44.47 10.59 -48.24
N PRO A 113 -44.66 11.84 -47.78
CA PRO A 113 -44.95 12.99 -48.63
C PRO A 113 -43.87 13.28 -49.69
N LEU A 114 -42.62 12.88 -49.45
CA LEU A 114 -41.50 13.18 -50.34
C LEU A 114 -41.55 12.34 -51.63
N LYS A 115 -42.31 11.24 -51.66
CA LYS A 115 -42.40 10.29 -52.79
C LYS A 115 -42.75 10.94 -54.13
N VAL A 116 -43.42 12.09 -54.13
CA VAL A 116 -43.83 12.83 -55.35
C VAL A 116 -42.81 13.87 -55.83
N LEU A 117 -41.74 14.13 -55.06
CA LEU A 117 -40.74 15.17 -55.31
C LEU A 117 -39.61 14.66 -56.23
N THR A 118 -39.97 14.13 -57.41
CA THR A 118 -39.04 13.39 -58.29
C THR A 118 -37.94 14.25 -58.91
N GLN A 119 -38.01 15.59 -58.82
CA GLN A 119 -37.00 16.52 -59.33
C GLN A 119 -35.96 16.92 -58.28
N VAL A 120 -36.07 16.48 -57.03
CA VAL A 120 -35.18 16.91 -55.94
C VAL A 120 -33.74 16.42 -56.19
N GLN A 121 -32.84 17.40 -56.21
CA GLN A 121 -31.39 17.25 -56.32
C GLN A 121 -30.72 17.43 -54.96
N HIS A 122 -31.22 18.34 -54.11
CA HIS A 122 -30.71 18.56 -52.76
C HIS A 122 -31.82 18.40 -51.72
N LEU A 123 -31.70 17.40 -50.85
CA LEU A 123 -32.62 17.14 -49.75
C LEU A 123 -31.88 17.17 -48.42
N ASP A 124 -32.17 18.15 -47.57
CA ASP A 124 -31.65 18.20 -46.20
C ASP A 124 -32.78 18.30 -45.17
N LEU A 125 -32.91 17.26 -44.34
CA LEU A 125 -33.82 17.16 -43.20
C LEU A 125 -33.04 16.94 -41.89
N SER A 126 -31.75 17.27 -41.86
CA SER A 126 -30.87 17.04 -40.71
C SER A 126 -31.36 17.73 -39.43
N ASN A 127 -31.22 17.11 -38.26
CA ASN A 127 -31.67 17.63 -36.98
C ASN A 127 -33.17 18.01 -36.98
N THR A 128 -34.02 17.12 -37.50
CA THR A 128 -35.48 17.24 -37.47
C THR A 128 -36.12 16.01 -36.82
N GLN A 129 -37.43 16.07 -36.56
CA GLN A 129 -38.21 15.00 -35.93
C GLN A 129 -38.84 14.04 -36.97
N VAL A 130 -38.28 13.95 -38.18
CA VAL A 130 -38.78 13.04 -39.23
C VAL A 130 -38.48 11.59 -38.89
N LEU A 131 -39.40 10.69 -39.24
CA LEU A 131 -39.37 9.28 -38.84
C LEU A 131 -39.83 8.34 -39.96
N GLY A 132 -39.63 7.04 -39.75
CA GLY A 132 -40.02 5.98 -40.67
C GLY A 132 -38.89 5.58 -41.62
N ASP A 133 -39.20 4.71 -42.59
CA ASP A 133 -38.20 4.12 -43.48
C ASP A 133 -37.87 4.97 -44.72
N LEU A 134 -36.77 4.61 -45.39
CA LEU A 134 -36.27 5.32 -46.58
C LEU A 134 -37.05 4.98 -47.87
N LYS A 135 -38.06 4.08 -47.86
CA LYS A 135 -38.80 3.67 -49.08
C LYS A 135 -39.47 4.83 -49.83
N PRO A 136 -39.94 5.91 -49.19
CA PRO A 136 -40.45 7.08 -49.90
C PRO A 136 -39.41 7.80 -50.77
N LEU A 137 -38.11 7.59 -50.53
CA LEU A 137 -37.04 8.25 -51.28
C LEU A 137 -36.70 7.56 -52.61
N THR A 138 -37.15 6.32 -52.84
CA THR A 138 -36.85 5.56 -54.08
C THR A 138 -37.17 6.31 -55.39
N PRO A 139 -38.22 7.14 -55.53
CA PRO A 139 -38.47 7.87 -56.78
C PRO A 139 -37.54 9.07 -57.04
N LEU A 140 -36.75 9.51 -56.06
CA LEU A 140 -36.00 10.78 -56.10
C LEU A 140 -34.67 10.63 -56.88
N THR A 141 -34.70 9.95 -58.02
CA THR A 141 -33.51 9.55 -58.82
C THR A 141 -32.62 10.69 -59.32
N GLN A 142 -33.00 11.95 -59.11
CA GLN A 142 -32.19 13.13 -59.40
C GLN A 142 -31.33 13.61 -58.21
N THR A 143 -31.47 13.01 -57.03
CA THR A 143 -30.76 13.45 -55.81
C THR A 143 -29.24 13.33 -55.94
N LEU A 144 -28.56 14.44 -55.67
CA LEU A 144 -27.11 14.61 -55.57
C LEU A 144 -26.66 14.70 -54.11
N TYR A 145 -27.50 15.29 -53.24
CA TYR A 145 -27.25 15.45 -51.80
C TYR A 145 -28.43 14.94 -50.98
N LEU A 146 -28.17 14.06 -50.01
CA LEU A 146 -29.13 13.56 -49.04
C LEU A 146 -28.59 13.72 -47.59
N GLY A 147 -29.16 14.67 -46.85
CA GLY A 147 -28.90 14.92 -45.43
C GLY A 147 -30.07 14.47 -44.55
N LEU A 148 -29.83 13.51 -43.65
CA LEU A 148 -30.78 12.96 -42.69
C LEU A 148 -30.15 12.82 -41.27
N ARG A 149 -29.05 13.54 -41.01
CA ARG A 149 -28.32 13.55 -39.73
C ARG A 149 -29.26 13.74 -38.53
N ASN A 150 -29.07 13.00 -37.43
CA ASN A 150 -29.81 13.20 -36.18
C ASN A 150 -31.35 13.22 -36.38
N THR A 151 -31.88 12.27 -37.16
CA THR A 151 -33.33 12.08 -37.37
C THR A 151 -33.79 10.71 -36.83
N GLN A 152 -35.10 10.48 -36.75
CA GLN A 152 -35.69 9.23 -36.25
C GLN A 152 -35.99 8.23 -37.39
N VAL A 153 -35.26 8.32 -38.50
CA VAL A 153 -35.41 7.39 -39.63
C VAL A 153 -34.90 5.99 -39.29
N THR A 154 -35.53 4.97 -39.87
CA THR A 154 -35.32 3.54 -39.59
C THR A 154 -35.25 2.72 -40.88
N GLY A 155 -35.04 1.41 -40.77
CA GLY A 155 -34.97 0.51 -41.92
C GLY A 155 -33.55 0.40 -42.49
N ASP A 156 -33.44 0.12 -43.78
CA ASP A 156 -32.18 -0.16 -44.47
C ASP A 156 -31.92 0.79 -45.65
N LEU A 157 -30.75 0.62 -46.29
CA LEU A 157 -30.29 1.44 -47.42
C LEU A 157 -30.83 0.96 -48.79
N GLU A 158 -31.58 -0.15 -48.91
CA GLU A 158 -32.04 -0.68 -50.21
C GLU A 158 -32.83 0.36 -51.04
N PRO A 159 -33.65 1.25 -50.45
CA PRO A 159 -34.31 2.34 -51.17
C PRO A 159 -33.36 3.32 -51.90
N LEU A 160 -32.11 3.44 -51.45
CA LEU A 160 -31.13 4.40 -52.00
C LEU A 160 -30.40 3.88 -53.25
N LYS A 161 -30.44 2.58 -53.51
CA LYS A 161 -29.73 1.89 -54.61
C LYS A 161 -30.00 2.45 -56.01
N VAL A 162 -31.17 3.07 -56.20
CA VAL A 162 -31.59 3.68 -57.47
C VAL A 162 -31.16 5.15 -57.62
N LEU A 163 -30.59 5.76 -56.58
CA LEU A 163 -30.14 7.16 -56.57
C LEU A 163 -28.74 7.30 -57.19
N THR A 164 -28.51 6.74 -58.38
CA THR A 164 -27.17 6.57 -58.99
C THR A 164 -26.41 7.88 -59.31
N LYS A 165 -27.03 9.04 -59.11
CA LYS A 165 -26.41 10.38 -59.17
C LYS A 165 -25.92 10.91 -57.82
N LEU A 166 -26.17 10.20 -56.73
CA LEU A 166 -25.88 10.66 -55.38
C LEU A 166 -24.37 10.84 -55.18
N GLN A 167 -23.99 12.04 -54.75
CA GLN A 167 -22.61 12.45 -54.49
C GLN A 167 -22.34 12.56 -52.98
N ASN A 168 -23.34 13.02 -52.22
CA ASN A 168 -23.23 13.28 -50.80
C ASN A 168 -24.33 12.54 -50.03
N LEU A 169 -23.93 11.64 -49.14
CA LEU A 169 -24.83 10.85 -48.30
C LEU A 169 -24.46 11.02 -46.82
N HIS A 170 -25.25 11.83 -46.11
CA HIS A 170 -25.05 12.13 -44.69
C HIS A 170 -26.25 11.61 -43.87
N ILE A 171 -26.12 10.42 -43.29
CA ILE A 171 -27.11 9.85 -42.35
C ILE A 171 -26.50 9.50 -40.97
N PRO A 172 -25.63 10.36 -40.37
CA PRO A 172 -25.08 10.11 -39.04
C PRO A 172 -26.15 10.11 -37.95
N SER A 173 -25.97 9.26 -36.93
CA SER A 173 -26.79 9.22 -35.71
C SER A 173 -28.28 9.01 -35.99
N THR A 174 -28.60 7.90 -36.66
CA THR A 174 -29.96 7.46 -36.98
C THR A 174 -30.14 5.98 -36.70
N ASN A 175 -31.39 5.51 -36.69
CA ASN A 175 -31.72 4.09 -36.43
C ASN A 175 -31.71 3.25 -37.72
N ILE A 176 -30.90 3.62 -38.71
CA ILE A 176 -30.67 2.82 -39.92
C ILE A 176 -29.87 1.55 -39.57
N THR A 177 -30.24 0.47 -40.24
CA THR A 177 -29.76 -0.92 -40.10
C THR A 177 -29.44 -1.50 -41.48
N GLY A 178 -29.05 -2.78 -41.54
CA GLY A 178 -28.79 -3.48 -42.80
C GLY A 178 -27.34 -3.40 -43.24
N THR A 179 -27.07 -3.54 -44.54
CA THR A 179 -25.71 -3.62 -45.11
C THR A 179 -25.40 -2.45 -46.04
N LEU A 180 -24.12 -2.29 -46.41
CA LEU A 180 -23.66 -1.36 -47.45
C LEU A 180 -23.98 -1.81 -48.89
N GLU A 181 -24.50 -3.04 -49.11
CA GLU A 181 -24.79 -3.60 -50.45
C GLU A 181 -25.57 -2.67 -51.39
N PRO A 182 -26.59 -1.93 -50.93
CA PRO A 182 -27.34 -0.99 -51.78
C PRO A 182 -26.49 0.11 -52.42
N LEU A 183 -25.33 0.44 -51.83
CA LEU A 183 -24.46 1.52 -52.31
C LEU A 183 -23.62 1.13 -53.55
N THR A 184 -23.64 -0.15 -53.96
CA THR A 184 -22.80 -0.71 -55.05
C THR A 184 -22.93 0.02 -56.39
N GLU A 185 -24.10 0.60 -56.69
CA GLU A 185 -24.34 1.34 -57.94
C GLU A 185 -24.11 2.86 -57.81
N LEU A 186 -23.80 3.37 -56.61
CA LEU A 186 -23.64 4.80 -56.32
C LEU A 186 -22.21 5.30 -56.63
N LYS A 187 -21.80 5.09 -57.88
CA LYS A 187 -20.42 5.31 -58.39
C LYS A 187 -20.00 6.79 -58.44
N GLN A 188 -20.92 7.71 -58.14
CA GLN A 188 -20.68 9.15 -58.06
C GLN A 188 -20.48 9.65 -56.63
N LEU A 189 -20.53 8.77 -55.60
CA LEU A 189 -20.30 9.17 -54.21
C LEU A 189 -18.91 9.80 -54.04
N GLN A 190 -18.92 10.95 -53.39
CA GLN A 190 -17.76 11.76 -52.99
C GLN A 190 -17.68 11.80 -51.45
N PHE A 191 -18.83 11.91 -50.77
CA PHE A 191 -18.92 11.94 -49.31
C PHE A 191 -19.92 10.89 -48.82
N LEU A 192 -19.46 9.97 -47.97
CA LEU A 192 -20.27 8.95 -47.32
C LEU A 192 -20.08 9.00 -45.81
N GLU A 193 -21.08 9.50 -45.09
CA GLU A 193 -21.09 9.62 -43.64
C GLU A 193 -22.30 8.87 -43.05
N LEU A 194 -22.06 7.69 -42.47
CA LEU A 194 -23.06 6.89 -41.75
C LEU A 194 -22.69 6.61 -40.26
N PRO A 195 -21.97 7.49 -39.54
CA PRO A 195 -21.47 7.16 -38.22
C PRO A 195 -22.57 7.10 -37.16
N ASN A 196 -22.36 6.29 -36.11
CA ASN A 196 -23.36 6.02 -35.07
C ASN A 196 -24.68 5.46 -35.64
N THR A 197 -24.58 4.47 -36.53
CA THR A 197 -25.72 3.72 -37.09
C THR A 197 -25.52 2.22 -36.87
N ASN A 198 -26.58 1.44 -37.02
CA ASN A 198 -26.54 -0.03 -36.90
C ASN A 198 -26.23 -0.72 -38.24
N ILE A 199 -25.46 -0.06 -39.11
CA ILE A 199 -25.01 -0.62 -40.40
C ILE A 199 -23.99 -1.74 -40.16
N THR A 200 -24.09 -2.77 -40.99
CA THR A 200 -23.30 -4.01 -40.97
C THR A 200 -22.73 -4.31 -42.36
N GLY A 201 -22.11 -5.47 -42.55
CA GLY A 201 -21.59 -5.93 -43.84
C GLY A 201 -20.16 -5.47 -44.10
N THR A 202 -19.74 -5.43 -45.36
CA THR A 202 -18.34 -5.16 -45.74
C THR A 202 -18.21 -3.96 -46.67
N LEU A 203 -17.00 -3.44 -46.80
CA LEU A 203 -16.66 -2.32 -47.69
C LEU A 203 -16.74 -2.67 -49.19
N GLN A 204 -17.04 -3.92 -49.56
CA GLN A 204 -17.03 -4.41 -50.96
C GLN A 204 -17.90 -3.56 -51.90
N SER A 205 -19.01 -3.03 -51.39
CA SER A 205 -19.95 -2.18 -52.14
C SER A 205 -19.40 -0.81 -52.50
N LEU A 206 -18.34 -0.36 -51.82
CA LEU A 206 -17.69 0.93 -52.09
C LEU A 206 -16.61 0.83 -53.17
N ALA A 207 -16.20 -0.37 -53.58
CA ALA A 207 -15.06 -0.59 -54.50
C ALA A 207 -15.18 0.10 -55.87
N ALA A 208 -16.39 0.46 -56.30
CA ALA A 208 -16.65 1.17 -57.56
C ALA A 208 -16.85 2.69 -57.40
N ALA A 209 -16.87 3.22 -56.17
CA ALA A 209 -17.09 4.64 -55.87
C ALA A 209 -15.80 5.47 -56.00
N THR A 210 -15.11 5.40 -57.14
CA THR A 210 -13.75 5.94 -57.35
C THR A 210 -13.61 7.47 -57.24
N GLN A 211 -14.70 8.20 -56.96
CA GLN A 211 -14.73 9.63 -56.65
C GLN A 211 -14.79 9.91 -55.14
N LEU A 212 -14.80 8.88 -54.28
CA LEU A 212 -14.95 9.04 -52.84
C LEU A 212 -13.74 9.75 -52.23
N GLN A 213 -14.00 10.89 -51.59
CA GLN A 213 -13.04 11.76 -50.91
C GLN A 213 -13.12 11.59 -49.40
N THR A 214 -14.31 11.37 -48.85
CA THR A 214 -14.53 11.16 -47.40
C THR A 214 -15.39 9.92 -47.15
N LEU A 215 -14.88 9.05 -46.27
CA LEU A 215 -15.56 7.86 -45.76
C LEU A 215 -15.56 7.86 -44.23
N ASP A 216 -16.73 8.12 -43.62
CA ASP A 216 -16.93 8.02 -42.16
C ASP A 216 -18.01 6.97 -41.85
N LEU A 217 -17.55 5.86 -41.26
CA LEU A 217 -18.39 4.76 -40.78
C LEU A 217 -18.14 4.47 -39.28
N ARG A 218 -17.63 5.44 -38.51
CA ARG A 218 -17.31 5.21 -37.08
C ARG A 218 -18.51 4.78 -36.26
N ASN A 219 -18.27 3.98 -35.22
CA ASN A 219 -19.32 3.47 -34.33
C ASN A 219 -20.44 2.71 -35.12
N THR A 220 -20.05 1.90 -36.11
CA THR A 220 -20.93 0.98 -36.84
C THR A 220 -20.45 -0.47 -36.68
N GLN A 221 -21.20 -1.43 -37.22
CA GLN A 221 -20.87 -2.86 -37.16
C GLN A 221 -20.35 -3.38 -38.51
N VAL A 222 -19.72 -2.51 -39.32
CA VAL A 222 -19.03 -2.87 -40.56
C VAL A 222 -17.78 -3.71 -40.26
N MET A 223 -17.54 -4.71 -41.09
CA MET A 223 -16.52 -5.74 -40.89
C MET A 223 -15.78 -6.12 -42.18
N GLY A 224 -14.74 -6.96 -42.06
CA GLY A 224 -13.89 -7.36 -43.18
C GLY A 224 -12.74 -6.39 -43.42
N GLY A 225 -11.99 -6.62 -44.51
CA GLY A 225 -10.76 -5.88 -44.80
C GLY A 225 -10.93 -4.63 -45.66
N LEU A 226 -9.82 -3.90 -45.80
CA LEU A 226 -9.73 -2.65 -46.54
C LEU A 226 -9.51 -2.85 -48.06
N GLU A 227 -9.41 -4.08 -48.56
CA GLU A 227 -9.13 -4.39 -49.97
C GLU A 227 -10.08 -3.68 -50.95
N PRO A 228 -11.38 -3.51 -50.68
CA PRO A 228 -12.30 -2.74 -51.52
C PRO A 228 -11.88 -1.28 -51.72
N LEU A 229 -11.15 -0.69 -50.77
CA LEU A 229 -10.74 0.71 -50.83
C LEU A 229 -9.60 0.97 -51.84
N THR A 230 -8.89 -0.07 -52.31
CA THR A 230 -7.67 0.06 -53.14
C THR A 230 -7.86 0.92 -54.41
N ALA A 231 -9.08 1.00 -54.96
CA ALA A 231 -9.39 1.78 -56.16
C ALA A 231 -9.80 3.25 -55.87
N LEU A 232 -9.96 3.63 -54.60
CA LEU A 232 -10.50 4.92 -54.17
C LEU A 232 -9.41 5.99 -54.07
N THR A 233 -8.63 6.17 -55.13
CA THR A 233 -7.39 6.98 -55.12
C THR A 233 -7.58 8.49 -54.87
N GLN A 234 -8.84 8.96 -54.76
CA GLN A 234 -9.21 10.32 -54.35
C GLN A 234 -9.56 10.44 -52.86
N LEU A 235 -9.44 9.36 -52.08
CA LEU A 235 -9.81 9.36 -50.67
C LEU A 235 -8.80 10.18 -49.86
N GLU A 236 -9.32 11.22 -49.20
CA GLU A 236 -8.57 12.14 -48.33
C GLU A 236 -8.81 11.81 -46.85
N ASN A 237 -10.05 11.47 -46.48
CA ASN A 237 -10.45 11.21 -45.10
C ASN A 237 -11.05 9.82 -44.94
N LEU A 238 -10.48 9.01 -44.04
CA LEU A 238 -10.92 7.66 -43.71
C LEU A 238 -11.11 7.52 -42.19
N ASP A 239 -12.36 7.39 -41.74
CA ASP A 239 -12.72 7.14 -40.35
C ASP A 239 -13.54 5.85 -40.23
N LEU A 240 -12.92 4.81 -39.67
CA LEU A 240 -13.53 3.51 -39.38
C LEU A 240 -13.41 3.15 -37.90
N ARG A 241 -13.19 4.12 -37.00
CA ARG A 241 -12.96 3.82 -35.57
C ARG A 241 -14.17 3.18 -34.90
N ASN A 242 -13.92 2.30 -33.93
CA ASN A 242 -14.95 1.51 -33.23
C ASN A 242 -15.84 0.72 -34.22
N THR A 243 -15.22 0.04 -35.18
CA THR A 243 -15.89 -0.90 -36.11
C THR A 243 -15.23 -2.29 -36.04
N GLN A 244 -15.78 -3.28 -36.74
CA GLN A 244 -15.27 -4.64 -36.75
C GLN A 244 -14.36 -4.94 -37.95
N VAL A 245 -13.75 -3.91 -38.56
CA VAL A 245 -12.82 -4.11 -39.69
C VAL A 245 -11.55 -4.84 -39.25
N THR A 246 -10.99 -5.62 -40.16
CA THR A 246 -9.89 -6.59 -39.93
C THR A 246 -8.88 -6.55 -41.07
N GLY A 247 -7.87 -7.41 -41.05
CA GLY A 247 -6.89 -7.52 -42.14
C GLY A 247 -5.76 -6.52 -41.98
N GLY A 248 -5.03 -6.23 -43.06
CA GLY A 248 -3.83 -5.41 -43.03
C GLY A 248 -4.00 -4.04 -43.71
N LEU A 249 -2.99 -3.18 -43.55
CA LEU A 249 -2.98 -1.83 -44.11
C LEU A 249 -2.60 -1.78 -45.61
N GLU A 250 -2.26 -2.92 -46.24
CA GLU A 250 -1.79 -3.01 -47.63
C GLU A 250 -2.63 -2.25 -48.67
N PRO A 251 -3.98 -2.25 -48.59
CA PRO A 251 -4.84 -1.48 -49.51
C PRO A 251 -4.60 0.04 -49.48
N LEU A 252 -4.11 0.58 -48.34
CA LEU A 252 -3.81 2.00 -48.21
C LEU A 252 -2.65 2.44 -49.11
N THR A 253 -1.77 1.53 -49.57
CA THR A 253 -0.61 1.87 -50.43
C THR A 253 -1.00 2.66 -51.69
N ALA A 254 -2.20 2.43 -52.23
CA ALA A 254 -2.71 3.15 -53.41
C ALA A 254 -3.29 4.54 -53.10
N LEU A 255 -3.61 4.82 -51.84
CA LEU A 255 -4.38 5.97 -51.38
C LEU A 255 -3.48 7.15 -51.01
N THR A 256 -2.77 7.66 -52.02
CA THR A 256 -1.72 8.69 -51.86
C THR A 256 -2.24 10.09 -51.50
N GLN A 257 -3.55 10.31 -51.52
CA GLN A 257 -4.21 11.56 -51.14
C GLN A 257 -4.70 11.59 -49.69
N LEU A 258 -4.49 10.53 -48.89
CA LEU A 258 -4.94 10.49 -47.50
C LEU A 258 -4.28 11.61 -46.66
N ILE A 259 -5.13 12.39 -46.02
CA ILE A 259 -4.82 13.48 -45.08
C ILE A 259 -5.11 13.01 -43.64
N HIS A 260 -6.21 12.27 -43.44
CA HIS A 260 -6.70 11.85 -42.13
C HIS A 260 -7.07 10.36 -42.13
N VAL A 261 -6.48 9.57 -41.22
CA VAL A 261 -6.79 8.14 -41.04
C VAL A 261 -7.07 7.84 -39.57
N GLU A 262 -8.30 7.43 -39.26
CA GLU A 262 -8.69 6.87 -37.96
C GLU A 262 -9.15 5.42 -38.10
N LEU A 263 -8.37 4.49 -37.55
CA LEU A 263 -8.70 3.07 -37.45
C LEU A 263 -8.74 2.59 -36.00
N ARG A 264 -8.87 3.52 -35.04
CA ARG A 264 -8.86 3.22 -33.60
C ARG A 264 -9.90 2.15 -33.20
N ASN A 265 -9.51 1.25 -32.28
CA ASN A 265 -10.41 0.25 -31.68
C ASN A 265 -11.10 -0.58 -32.79
N THR A 266 -10.25 -1.19 -33.61
CA THR A 266 -10.60 -2.11 -34.69
C THR A 266 -9.65 -3.31 -34.65
N ASN A 267 -10.00 -4.38 -35.34
CA ASN A 267 -9.18 -5.60 -35.39
C ASN A 267 -8.14 -5.54 -36.53
N MET A 268 -7.64 -4.34 -36.85
CA MET A 268 -6.61 -4.13 -37.88
C MET A 268 -5.26 -4.69 -37.44
N THR A 269 -4.57 -5.35 -38.38
CA THR A 269 -3.33 -6.10 -38.19
C THR A 269 -2.28 -5.68 -39.23
N GLY A 270 -1.23 -6.48 -39.43
CA GLY A 270 -0.21 -6.22 -40.44
C GLY A 270 0.81 -5.19 -39.96
N THR A 271 1.51 -4.54 -40.90
CA THR A 271 2.60 -3.59 -40.57
C THR A 271 2.32 -2.19 -41.09
N LEU A 272 3.03 -1.20 -40.55
CA LEU A 272 2.97 0.19 -41.02
C LEU A 272 3.55 0.40 -42.44
N LYS A 273 4.18 -0.61 -43.07
CA LYS A 273 4.86 -0.48 -44.37
C LYS A 273 3.99 0.12 -45.49
N PRO A 274 2.70 -0.20 -45.63
CA PRO A 274 1.81 0.39 -46.64
C PRO A 274 1.74 1.91 -46.56
N LEU A 275 1.92 2.49 -45.36
CA LEU A 275 1.82 3.93 -45.12
C LEU A 275 2.95 4.75 -45.77
N THR A 276 4.03 4.12 -46.28
CA THR A 276 5.17 4.86 -46.89
C THR A 276 4.78 5.75 -48.09
N ALA A 277 3.59 5.57 -48.66
CA ALA A 277 3.12 6.35 -49.81
C ALA A 277 2.28 7.58 -49.41
N GLN A 278 1.89 7.70 -48.14
CA GLN A 278 0.95 8.71 -47.62
C GLN A 278 1.67 10.01 -47.22
N THR A 279 2.50 10.57 -48.10
CA THR A 279 3.38 11.72 -47.77
C THR A 279 2.63 13.03 -47.43
N GLN A 280 1.30 13.06 -47.58
CA GLN A 280 0.42 14.20 -47.25
C GLN A 280 -0.37 13.98 -45.94
N LEU A 281 -0.15 12.87 -45.23
CA LEU A 281 -0.91 12.51 -44.04
C LEU A 281 -0.57 13.45 -42.88
N LEU A 282 -1.60 14.09 -42.31
CA LEU A 282 -1.49 14.99 -41.16
C LEU A 282 -1.90 14.30 -39.86
N TYR A 283 -2.86 13.36 -39.92
CA TYR A 283 -3.44 12.69 -38.76
C TYR A 283 -3.48 11.16 -38.93
N LEU A 284 -2.93 10.43 -37.97
CA LEU A 284 -2.97 8.97 -37.90
C LEU A 284 -3.30 8.47 -36.48
N ASP A 285 -4.49 7.89 -36.29
CA ASP A 285 -4.85 7.14 -35.07
C ASP A 285 -5.07 5.66 -35.42
N LEU A 286 -4.16 4.81 -34.94
CA LEU A 286 -4.23 3.33 -34.99
C LEU A 286 -4.31 2.72 -33.58
N ARG A 287 -4.69 3.50 -32.56
CA ARG A 287 -4.78 3.06 -31.16
C ARG A 287 -5.74 1.91 -30.96
N ASP A 288 -5.49 1.07 -29.97
CA ASP A 288 -6.35 -0.08 -29.66
C ASP A 288 -6.50 -1.02 -30.89
N THR A 289 -5.42 -1.25 -31.65
CA THR A 289 -5.37 -2.18 -32.79
C THR A 289 -4.25 -3.23 -32.67
N GLU A 290 -4.30 -4.23 -33.53
CA GLU A 290 -3.40 -5.40 -33.57
C GLU A 290 -2.22 -5.22 -34.56
N VAL A 291 -1.91 -3.97 -34.93
CA VAL A 291 -0.80 -3.61 -35.84
C VAL A 291 0.57 -3.90 -35.20
N VAL A 292 1.49 -4.45 -36.00
CA VAL A 292 2.83 -4.92 -35.59
C VAL A 292 3.95 -4.30 -36.44
N GLY A 293 5.20 -4.57 -36.06
CA GLY A 293 6.39 -4.22 -36.85
C GLY A 293 7.01 -2.88 -36.46
N SER A 294 7.99 -2.42 -37.26
CA SER A 294 8.83 -1.26 -36.95
C SER A 294 8.23 0.07 -37.35
N LEU A 295 8.61 1.15 -36.66
CA LEU A 295 8.27 2.54 -36.98
C LEU A 295 8.93 3.08 -38.27
N GLU A 296 9.89 2.37 -38.88
CA GLU A 296 10.63 2.80 -40.11
C GLU A 296 9.73 3.40 -41.23
N PRO A 297 8.53 2.85 -41.55
CA PRO A 297 7.64 3.40 -42.57
C PRO A 297 7.21 4.85 -42.33
N LEU A 298 7.14 5.28 -41.07
CA LEU A 298 6.68 6.61 -40.70
C LEU A 298 7.67 7.71 -41.08
N ALA A 299 8.96 7.37 -41.31
CA ALA A 299 9.96 8.36 -41.71
C ALA A 299 9.67 9.05 -43.05
N ALA A 300 8.70 8.56 -43.84
CA ALA A 300 8.22 9.18 -45.08
C ALA A 300 7.13 10.26 -44.85
N LEU A 301 6.53 10.33 -43.66
CA LEU A 301 5.34 11.13 -43.36
C LEU A 301 5.70 12.52 -42.81
N ALA A 302 6.55 13.28 -43.51
CA ALA A 302 7.18 14.50 -42.97
C ALA A 302 6.18 15.59 -42.48
N GLU A 303 4.96 15.61 -43.02
CA GLU A 303 3.89 16.55 -42.67
C GLU A 303 3.01 16.09 -41.49
N LEU A 304 3.25 14.91 -40.92
CA LEU A 304 2.41 14.32 -39.87
C LEU A 304 2.44 15.16 -38.58
N GLN A 305 1.27 15.60 -38.13
CA GLN A 305 1.06 16.45 -36.94
C GLN A 305 0.57 15.64 -35.73
N TYR A 306 -0.25 14.61 -35.96
CA TYR A 306 -0.80 13.74 -34.92
C TYR A 306 -0.50 12.27 -35.21
N LEU A 307 0.09 11.57 -34.24
CA LEU A 307 0.37 10.14 -34.30
C LEU A 307 -0.02 9.42 -33.00
N ASP A 308 -1.05 8.58 -33.05
CA ASP A 308 -1.42 7.68 -31.95
C ASP A 308 -1.30 6.22 -32.40
N LEU A 309 -0.37 5.48 -31.77
CA LEU A 309 -0.16 4.04 -31.93
C LEU A 309 -0.35 3.31 -30.58
N SER A 310 -1.05 3.91 -29.63
CA SER A 310 -1.16 3.39 -28.27
C SER A 310 -1.90 2.06 -28.20
N ASN A 311 -1.51 1.20 -27.28
CA ASN A 311 -2.03 -0.16 -27.11
C ASN A 311 -1.86 -1.06 -28.36
N THR A 312 -0.95 -0.74 -29.28
CA THR A 312 -0.59 -1.59 -30.43
C THR A 312 0.65 -2.45 -30.17
N LYS A 313 0.96 -3.37 -31.09
CA LYS A 313 2.08 -4.31 -31.01
C LYS A 313 3.29 -3.88 -31.84
N VAL A 314 3.42 -2.57 -32.10
CA VAL A 314 4.60 -1.99 -32.79
C VAL A 314 5.86 -2.07 -31.93
N VAL A 315 7.01 -2.16 -32.60
CA VAL A 315 8.34 -2.44 -32.04
C VAL A 315 9.41 -1.54 -32.66
N GLY A 316 10.63 -1.63 -32.15
CA GLY A 316 11.81 -0.97 -32.74
C GLY A 316 12.11 0.39 -32.14
N GLY A 317 13.09 1.09 -32.72
CA GLY A 317 13.64 2.34 -32.18
C GLY A 317 12.85 3.58 -32.60
N LEU A 318 13.00 4.67 -31.83
CA LEU A 318 12.40 5.99 -32.12
C LEU A 318 13.04 6.74 -33.31
N LYS A 319 14.18 6.28 -33.84
CA LYS A 319 14.91 6.94 -34.94
C LYS A 319 14.03 7.35 -36.15
N PRO A 320 13.07 6.54 -36.64
CA PRO A 320 12.25 6.93 -37.79
C PRO A 320 11.43 8.19 -37.56
N LEU A 321 11.03 8.45 -36.30
CA LEU A 321 10.25 9.61 -35.92
C LEU A 321 11.05 10.91 -36.03
N THR A 322 12.40 10.88 -36.12
CA THR A 322 13.23 12.09 -36.25
C THR A 322 12.92 12.92 -37.51
N ALA A 323 12.25 12.32 -38.51
CA ALA A 323 11.86 12.97 -39.75
C ALA A 323 10.53 13.74 -39.65
N LEU A 324 9.73 13.51 -38.59
CA LEU A 324 8.39 14.05 -38.41
C LEU A 324 8.41 15.46 -37.80
N THR A 325 9.13 16.41 -38.41
CA THR A 325 9.42 17.70 -37.75
C THR A 325 8.20 18.58 -37.47
N GLN A 326 7.04 18.27 -38.06
CA GLN A 326 5.74 18.94 -37.80
C GLN A 326 4.92 18.26 -36.69
N LEU A 327 5.42 17.20 -36.05
CA LEU A 327 4.64 16.42 -35.08
C LEU A 327 4.37 17.21 -33.80
N GLU A 328 3.09 17.50 -33.56
CA GLU A 328 2.59 18.20 -32.38
C GLU A 328 2.20 17.21 -31.27
N ALA A 329 1.66 16.02 -31.63
CA ALA A 329 1.21 15.04 -30.67
C ALA A 329 1.68 13.61 -31.01
N LEU A 330 2.33 12.95 -30.04
CA LEU A 330 2.88 11.61 -30.15
C LEU A 330 2.43 10.71 -29.00
N TYR A 331 1.64 9.69 -29.30
CA TYR A 331 1.20 8.66 -28.35
C TYR A 331 1.68 7.28 -28.81
N LEU A 332 2.45 6.61 -27.97
CA LEU A 332 3.01 5.26 -28.17
C LEU A 332 2.74 4.37 -26.94
N GLU A 333 1.73 4.70 -26.13
CA GLU A 333 1.54 4.08 -24.81
C GLU A 333 1.34 2.55 -24.92
N ASN A 334 1.88 1.81 -23.96
CA ASN A 334 1.80 0.34 -23.88
C ASN A 334 2.31 -0.43 -25.11
N THR A 335 3.07 0.22 -26.01
CA THR A 335 3.72 -0.44 -27.16
C THR A 335 5.04 -1.11 -26.77
N GLN A 336 5.61 -1.89 -27.68
CA GLN A 336 6.92 -2.53 -27.49
C GLN A 336 8.07 -1.73 -28.14
N VAL A 337 7.85 -0.43 -28.36
CA VAL A 337 8.85 0.52 -28.84
C VAL A 337 9.99 0.68 -27.83
N ASN A 338 11.20 0.87 -28.34
CA ASN A 338 12.43 1.06 -27.58
C ASN A 338 13.28 2.19 -28.19
N GLY A 339 14.53 2.29 -27.77
CA GLY A 339 15.48 3.29 -28.26
C GLY A 339 15.80 4.34 -27.20
N ASN A 340 16.24 5.51 -27.65
CA ASN A 340 16.68 6.59 -26.76
C ASN A 340 15.85 7.84 -27.03
N LEU A 341 15.27 8.43 -25.98
CA LEU A 341 14.50 9.67 -26.01
C LEU A 341 15.24 10.80 -26.74
N GLN A 342 16.58 10.84 -26.67
CA GLN A 342 17.43 11.79 -27.42
C GLN A 342 17.18 11.78 -28.93
N GLN A 343 16.65 10.69 -29.49
CA GLN A 343 16.30 10.63 -30.91
C GLN A 343 15.14 11.60 -31.24
N LEU A 344 14.26 11.89 -30.29
CA LEU A 344 13.14 12.81 -30.51
C LEU A 344 13.55 14.29 -30.49
N MET A 345 14.80 14.67 -30.16
CA MET A 345 15.24 16.08 -30.05
C MET A 345 14.99 16.96 -31.30
N ALA A 346 14.70 16.37 -32.46
CA ALA A 346 14.33 17.10 -33.69
C ALA A 346 12.86 17.57 -33.71
N LEU A 347 12.00 17.05 -32.85
CA LEU A 347 10.56 17.32 -32.80
C LEU A 347 10.24 18.64 -32.09
N SER A 348 10.66 19.76 -32.69
CA SER A 348 10.56 21.08 -32.05
C SER A 348 9.14 21.60 -31.83
N GLN A 349 8.14 21.07 -32.53
CA GLN A 349 6.71 21.46 -32.41
C GLN A 349 5.93 20.59 -31.41
N LEU A 350 6.59 19.65 -30.73
CA LEU A 350 5.92 18.64 -29.90
C LEU A 350 5.29 19.25 -28.64
N GLN A 351 3.96 19.21 -28.58
CA GLN A 351 3.11 19.67 -27.48
C GLN A 351 2.71 18.52 -26.55
N GLU A 352 2.46 17.32 -27.08
CA GLU A 352 2.01 16.15 -26.32
C GLU A 352 2.90 14.93 -26.58
N LEU A 353 3.44 14.33 -25.52
CA LEU A 353 4.34 13.16 -25.58
C LEU A 353 3.93 12.06 -24.59
N TYR A 354 3.18 11.07 -25.05
CA TYR A 354 2.76 9.93 -24.24
C TYR A 354 3.50 8.67 -24.69
N ILE A 355 4.50 8.23 -23.91
CA ILE A 355 5.26 7.00 -24.17
C ILE A 355 5.21 6.04 -22.97
N GLY A 356 4.17 6.17 -22.15
CA GLY A 356 3.95 5.34 -20.96
C GLY A 356 3.96 3.84 -21.28
N GLY A 357 4.55 3.02 -20.40
CA GLY A 357 4.59 1.56 -20.56
C GLY A 357 5.47 1.03 -21.72
N THR A 358 6.25 1.89 -22.37
CA THR A 358 7.20 1.49 -23.43
C THR A 358 8.57 1.08 -22.89
N ARG A 359 9.46 0.59 -23.75
CA ARG A 359 10.87 0.29 -23.43
C ARG A 359 11.82 1.41 -23.87
N VAL A 360 11.32 2.63 -24.05
CA VAL A 360 12.14 3.79 -24.36
C VAL A 360 13.04 4.10 -23.18
N SER A 361 14.30 4.40 -23.47
CA SER A 361 15.34 4.75 -22.49
C SER A 361 15.91 6.14 -22.78
N GLY A 362 16.88 6.61 -21.99
CA GLY A 362 17.59 7.86 -22.26
C GLY A 362 17.52 8.84 -21.10
N ASP A 363 18.04 10.05 -21.32
CA ASP A 363 18.03 11.11 -20.32
C ASP A 363 16.83 12.04 -20.52
N ILE A 364 16.06 12.25 -19.46
CA ILE A 364 14.94 13.19 -19.37
C ILE A 364 15.31 14.63 -19.73
N VAL A 365 16.59 15.02 -19.60
CA VAL A 365 17.13 16.32 -20.04
C VAL A 365 16.77 16.63 -21.50
N VAL A 366 16.42 15.64 -22.33
CA VAL A 366 15.89 15.82 -23.69
C VAL A 366 14.62 16.68 -23.75
N LEU A 367 13.72 16.58 -22.77
CA LEU A 367 12.46 17.35 -22.77
C LEU A 367 12.70 18.87 -22.83
N ILE A 368 13.92 19.34 -22.50
CA ILE A 368 14.36 20.73 -22.69
C ILE A 368 14.21 21.23 -24.12
N GLN A 369 14.38 20.34 -25.10
CA GLN A 369 14.41 20.71 -26.52
C GLN A 369 13.00 20.87 -27.13
N PHE A 370 11.95 20.64 -26.35
CA PHE A 370 10.54 20.79 -26.73
C PHE A 370 9.99 22.07 -26.07
N PRO A 371 10.09 23.25 -26.72
CA PRO A 371 9.71 24.53 -26.11
C PRO A 371 8.20 24.63 -25.85
N ASP A 372 7.39 23.98 -26.68
CA ASP A 372 5.93 24.06 -26.67
C ASP A 372 5.27 22.86 -25.96
N LEU A 373 6.05 22.00 -25.29
CA LEU A 373 5.58 20.81 -24.59
C LEU A 373 4.62 21.15 -23.44
N LEU A 374 3.35 20.79 -23.62
CA LEU A 374 2.27 20.95 -22.67
C LEU A 374 2.19 19.75 -21.72
N GLU A 375 2.21 18.53 -22.27
CA GLU A 375 2.01 17.30 -21.50
C GLU A 375 2.99 16.20 -21.91
N ALA A 376 3.52 15.48 -20.91
CA ALA A 376 4.37 14.31 -21.14
C ALA A 376 4.09 13.18 -20.15
N ASP A 377 3.66 12.02 -20.65
CA ASP A 377 3.64 10.78 -19.87
C ASP A 377 4.84 9.90 -20.24
N LEU A 378 5.74 9.74 -19.26
CA LEU A 378 6.92 8.89 -19.34
C LEU A 378 6.80 7.65 -18.44
N SER A 379 5.64 7.40 -17.83
CA SER A 379 5.38 6.36 -16.83
C SER A 379 5.83 4.97 -17.28
N SER A 380 6.26 4.12 -16.34
CA SER A 380 6.69 2.74 -16.62
C SER A 380 7.71 2.57 -17.78
N THR A 381 8.51 3.59 -18.10
CA THR A 381 9.57 3.50 -19.12
C THR A 381 10.95 3.19 -18.52
N LEU A 382 11.98 3.16 -19.37
CA LEU A 382 13.40 3.12 -18.99
C LEU A 382 14.05 4.51 -19.09
N VAL A 383 13.26 5.59 -19.27
CA VAL A 383 13.77 6.97 -19.24
C VAL A 383 14.21 7.28 -17.82
N GLY A 384 15.40 7.84 -17.69
CA GLY A 384 15.99 8.22 -16.41
C GLY A 384 16.84 9.45 -16.58
N GLY A 385 17.96 9.50 -15.85
CA GLY A 385 18.86 10.64 -15.86
C GLY A 385 18.59 11.64 -14.74
N ARG A 386 19.34 12.73 -14.75
CA ARG A 386 19.37 13.71 -13.67
C ARG A 386 18.93 15.06 -14.21
N LEU A 387 17.69 15.44 -13.89
CA LEU A 387 17.27 16.84 -13.98
C LEU A 387 18.31 17.69 -13.23
N SER A 388 18.92 18.63 -13.94
CA SER A 388 20.09 19.38 -13.52
C SER A 388 19.80 20.87 -13.58
N GLU A 389 20.65 21.70 -12.94
CA GLU A 389 20.53 23.17 -12.98
C GLU A 389 20.57 23.75 -14.41
N SER A 390 21.00 22.95 -15.39
CA SER A 390 20.93 23.25 -16.82
C SER A 390 19.58 22.98 -17.49
N TRP A 391 18.52 22.65 -16.74
CA TRP A 391 17.16 22.54 -17.28
C TRP A 391 16.70 23.91 -17.83
N ARG A 392 16.58 23.99 -19.15
CA ARG A 392 16.19 25.20 -19.92
C ARG A 392 15.00 24.94 -20.84
N GLY A 393 14.19 23.93 -20.51
CA GLY A 393 12.95 23.57 -21.19
C GLY A 393 11.87 24.57 -20.83
N ASN A 394 11.72 25.56 -21.69
CA ASN A 394 11.48 26.94 -21.28
C ASN A 394 12.52 27.46 -20.26
N ARG A 395 12.89 28.74 -20.42
CA ARG A 395 13.84 29.36 -19.50
C ARG A 395 13.17 29.59 -18.15
N ILE A 396 13.55 28.84 -17.12
CA ILE A 396 13.52 29.38 -15.75
C ILE A 396 14.62 30.45 -15.66
N HIS A 397 14.28 31.66 -16.11
CA HIS A 397 15.00 32.90 -15.81
C HIS A 397 14.14 33.88 -14.99
N ALA A 398 12.82 33.68 -14.99
CA ALA A 398 11.85 34.19 -14.03
C ALA A 398 10.58 33.31 -14.15
N VAL A 399 9.76 33.24 -13.09
CA VAL A 399 8.44 32.59 -13.13
C VAL A 399 7.45 33.52 -13.86
N ASP A 400 7.51 33.61 -15.18
CA ASP A 400 6.59 34.47 -15.97
C ASP A 400 6.05 33.83 -17.27
N SER A 401 6.57 32.68 -17.74
CA SER A 401 6.19 32.15 -19.07
C SER A 401 6.29 30.63 -19.29
N LEU A 402 6.21 29.82 -18.23
CA LEU A 402 5.65 28.47 -18.38
C LEU A 402 4.13 28.62 -18.25
N ASN A 403 3.35 28.13 -19.22
CA ASN A 403 1.90 28.10 -19.06
C ASN A 403 1.58 27.26 -17.82
N VAL A 404 0.69 27.74 -16.94
CA VAL A 404 0.58 27.33 -15.53
C VAL A 404 -0.13 25.97 -15.35
N HIS A 405 0.01 25.09 -16.34
CA HIS A 405 -0.83 23.92 -16.58
C HIS A 405 -0.06 22.68 -17.05
N SER A 406 1.26 22.76 -17.32
CA SER A 406 2.01 21.62 -17.84
C SER A 406 2.03 20.42 -16.88
N TYR A 407 1.77 19.23 -17.41
CA TYR A 407 1.72 17.96 -16.66
C TYR A 407 2.82 17.00 -17.11
N VAL A 408 3.51 16.41 -16.14
CA VAL A 408 4.53 15.38 -16.38
C VAL A 408 4.32 14.20 -15.45
N SER A 409 4.06 13.03 -16.03
CA SER A 409 3.86 11.77 -15.32
C SER A 409 5.13 10.91 -15.38
N PHE A 410 5.55 10.46 -14.20
CA PHE A 410 6.51 9.38 -14.02
C PHE A 410 5.88 8.22 -13.25
N ALA A 411 4.58 7.98 -13.37
CA ALA A 411 3.92 6.94 -12.61
C ALA A 411 4.62 5.57 -12.75
N ASP A 412 4.59 4.77 -11.69
CA ASP A 412 5.07 3.39 -11.62
C ASP A 412 6.54 3.13 -12.05
N HIS A 413 7.42 4.14 -12.01
CA HIS A 413 8.86 3.90 -12.15
C HIS A 413 9.45 3.24 -10.91
N GLN A 414 10.44 2.36 -11.09
CA GLN A 414 11.08 1.67 -9.97
C GLN A 414 11.74 2.64 -8.98
N GLN A 415 12.58 3.58 -9.45
CA GLN A 415 13.26 4.58 -8.62
C GLN A 415 13.61 5.84 -9.41
N ILE A 416 13.44 7.03 -8.81
CA ILE A 416 13.86 8.33 -9.36
C ILE A 416 14.76 9.07 -8.36
N THR A 417 15.77 9.79 -8.89
CA THR A 417 16.73 10.57 -8.10
C THR A 417 16.73 12.04 -8.54
N PHE A 418 16.14 12.92 -7.73
CA PHE A 418 16.19 14.37 -7.99
C PHE A 418 17.53 14.98 -7.55
N ALA A 419 18.00 15.98 -8.29
CA ALA A 419 19.12 16.81 -7.89
C ALA A 419 18.64 17.89 -6.91
N LYS A 420 19.44 18.12 -5.85
CA LYS A 420 19.16 19.06 -4.75
C LYS A 420 18.52 20.38 -5.22
N GLY A 421 17.22 20.52 -4.98
CA GLY A 421 16.44 21.74 -5.18
C GLY A 421 15.57 21.75 -6.44
N ILE A 422 15.77 20.80 -7.36
CA ILE A 422 14.96 20.71 -8.58
C ILE A 422 13.50 20.39 -8.24
N LEU A 423 13.23 19.50 -7.29
CA LEU A 423 11.85 19.19 -6.91
C LEU A 423 11.20 20.39 -6.20
N GLU A 424 11.96 21.16 -5.44
CA GLU A 424 11.46 22.39 -4.82
C GLU A 424 11.13 23.47 -5.85
N ASP A 425 11.99 23.67 -6.84
CA ASP A 425 11.77 24.68 -7.86
C ASP A 425 10.65 24.28 -8.83
N ALA A 426 10.53 23.01 -9.22
CA ALA A 426 9.39 22.51 -9.99
C ALA A 426 8.05 22.83 -9.30
N LEU A 427 7.96 22.59 -7.98
CA LEU A 427 6.75 22.88 -7.20
C LEU A 427 6.48 24.39 -7.07
N LYS A 428 7.51 25.24 -6.94
CA LYS A 428 7.34 26.71 -6.95
C LYS A 428 6.80 27.24 -8.27
N HIS A 429 7.12 26.60 -9.39
CA HIS A 429 6.65 26.97 -10.73
C HIS A 429 5.28 26.34 -11.07
N ASN A 430 4.61 25.67 -10.11
CA ASN A 430 3.33 24.97 -10.26
C ASN A 430 3.31 23.79 -11.26
N LEU A 431 4.47 23.29 -11.72
CA LEU A 431 4.57 22.15 -12.65
C LEU A 431 3.87 20.91 -12.05
N GLN A 432 2.84 20.39 -12.72
CA GLN A 432 2.09 19.23 -12.23
C GLN A 432 2.93 17.96 -12.41
N LEU A 433 3.41 17.40 -11.29
CA LEU A 433 4.22 16.19 -11.28
C LEU A 433 3.44 15.00 -10.72
N ASP A 434 3.39 13.89 -11.46
CA ASP A 434 2.88 12.61 -10.96
C ASP A 434 4.01 11.60 -10.71
N LEU A 435 4.17 11.24 -9.43
CA LEU A 435 5.11 10.25 -8.90
C LEU A 435 4.35 9.13 -8.15
N THR A 436 3.10 8.88 -8.51
CA THR A 436 2.38 7.69 -8.03
C THR A 436 3.12 6.42 -8.43
N GLY A 437 3.04 5.39 -7.58
CA GLY A 437 3.77 4.13 -7.78
C GLY A 437 5.30 4.21 -7.73
N THR A 438 5.90 5.39 -7.54
CA THR A 438 7.33 5.63 -7.74
C THR A 438 8.08 5.92 -6.46
N ALA A 439 9.23 5.27 -6.28
CA ALA A 439 10.11 5.50 -5.13
C ALA A 439 11.14 6.62 -5.42
N VAL A 440 11.35 7.52 -4.46
CA VAL A 440 12.34 8.60 -4.58
C VAL A 440 13.53 8.32 -3.66
N THR A 441 14.74 8.26 -4.24
CA THR A 441 15.96 7.82 -3.53
C THR A 441 16.58 8.92 -2.65
N ASN A 442 16.45 10.18 -3.05
CA ASN A 442 17.00 11.34 -2.34
C ASN A 442 16.02 11.87 -1.28
N THR A 443 16.06 11.29 -0.08
CA THR A 443 15.17 11.64 1.03
C THR A 443 15.52 12.96 1.73
N GLU A 444 16.75 13.48 1.58
CA GLU A 444 17.15 14.78 2.13
C GLU A 444 16.38 15.94 1.47
N GLU A 445 16.20 15.87 0.15
CA GLU A 445 15.45 16.87 -0.60
C GLU A 445 13.97 16.88 -0.19
N ILE A 446 13.35 15.71 -0.04
CA ILE A 446 11.96 15.60 0.39
C ILE A 446 11.78 16.13 1.82
N SER A 447 12.67 15.77 2.75
CA SER A 447 12.65 16.32 4.12
C SER A 447 12.74 17.86 4.11
N ARG A 448 13.55 18.44 3.21
CA ARG A 448 13.63 19.89 3.04
C ARG A 448 12.29 20.49 2.62
N LEU A 449 11.55 19.90 1.69
CA LEU A 449 10.24 20.39 1.23
C LEU A 449 9.20 20.51 2.34
N PHE A 450 9.19 19.58 3.30
CA PHE A 450 8.33 19.66 4.48
C PHE A 450 8.82 20.72 5.47
N SER A 451 10.14 20.86 5.66
CA SER A 451 10.72 21.89 6.54
C SER A 451 10.52 23.33 6.05
N THR A 452 10.51 23.54 4.73
CA THR A 452 10.24 24.85 4.10
C THR A 452 8.75 25.14 3.94
N GLY A 453 7.88 24.17 4.24
CA GLY A 453 6.42 24.29 4.10
C GLY A 453 5.90 24.21 2.66
N ALA A 454 6.76 23.84 1.70
CA ALA A 454 6.39 23.62 0.30
C ALA A 454 5.49 22.38 0.14
N LEU A 455 5.66 21.37 0.99
CA LEU A 455 4.73 20.25 1.17
C LEU A 455 4.17 20.27 2.60
N LYS A 456 2.88 19.95 2.75
CA LYS A 456 2.21 19.82 4.06
C LYS A 456 1.57 18.44 4.22
N LEU A 457 1.69 17.85 5.40
CA LEU A 457 1.02 16.59 5.74
C LEU A 457 -0.51 16.75 5.71
N THR A 458 -1.23 15.74 5.23
CA THR A 458 -2.69 15.65 5.42
C THR A 458 -3.05 15.41 6.88
N ALA A 459 -4.14 16.03 7.34
CA ALA A 459 -4.65 15.83 8.71
C ALA A 459 -5.14 14.39 8.98
N GLN A 460 -5.50 13.64 7.93
CA GLN A 460 -5.93 12.24 8.00
C GLN A 460 -4.99 11.35 7.19
N LEU A 461 -4.99 10.05 7.48
CA LEU A 461 -4.29 9.03 6.68
C LEU A 461 -4.95 8.93 5.30
N THR A 462 -4.16 8.98 4.23
CA THR A 462 -4.65 8.87 2.84
C THR A 462 -4.43 7.49 2.25
N SER A 463 -3.56 6.67 2.84
CA SER A 463 -3.26 5.32 2.40
C SER A 463 -3.13 4.42 3.62
N ILE A 464 -3.84 3.29 3.62
CA ILE A 464 -3.85 2.32 4.72
C ILE A 464 -3.61 0.94 4.13
N ASN A 465 -2.62 0.23 4.66
CA ASN A 465 -2.35 -1.16 4.31
C ASN A 465 -2.65 -2.05 5.53
N ALA A 466 -3.89 -2.55 5.59
CA ALA A 466 -4.39 -3.30 6.73
C ALA A 466 -3.68 -4.65 6.96
N THR A 467 -3.17 -5.29 5.90
CA THR A 467 -2.43 -6.56 5.97
C THR A 467 -0.96 -6.37 6.37
N ALA A 468 -0.33 -5.25 5.99
CA ALA A 468 1.02 -4.90 6.42
C ALA A 468 1.06 -4.09 7.74
N GLY A 469 -0.10 -3.61 8.23
CA GLY A 469 -0.23 -2.96 9.53
C GLY A 469 0.23 -1.50 9.62
N TYR A 470 0.38 -0.81 8.49
CA TYR A 470 0.79 0.60 8.44
C TYR A 470 -0.27 1.49 7.79
N GLY A 471 -0.24 2.77 8.18
CA GLY A 471 -0.98 3.85 7.53
C GLY A 471 -0.02 4.98 7.18
N CYS A 472 -0.34 5.76 6.14
CA CYS A 472 0.45 6.90 5.71
C CYS A 472 -0.41 8.15 5.53
N HIS A 473 0.15 9.29 5.94
CA HIS A 473 -0.33 10.62 5.58
C HIS A 473 0.08 10.95 4.13
N GLY A 474 -0.75 11.74 3.45
CA GLY A 474 -0.46 12.28 2.13
C GLY A 474 0.41 13.54 2.21
N ALA A 475 1.10 13.83 1.11
CA ALA A 475 1.72 15.13 0.88
C ALA A 475 0.73 16.02 0.11
N THR A 476 0.29 17.12 0.72
CA THR A 476 -0.56 18.10 0.03
C THR A 476 0.29 19.11 -0.74
N SER A 477 0.05 19.16 -2.04
CA SER A 477 0.49 20.19 -2.99
C SER A 477 -0.60 20.35 -4.04
N ARG A 478 -0.65 21.51 -4.72
CA ARG A 478 -1.49 21.67 -5.92
C ARG A 478 -0.89 21.02 -7.17
N SER A 479 0.39 20.65 -7.10
CA SER A 479 1.21 20.29 -8.27
C SER A 479 2.06 19.03 -8.05
N LEU A 480 1.70 18.19 -7.08
CA LEU A 480 2.38 16.91 -6.83
C LEU A 480 1.38 15.81 -6.46
N ARG A 481 1.46 14.68 -7.17
CA ARG A 481 0.80 13.42 -6.82
C ARG A 481 1.87 12.38 -6.49
N VAL A 482 1.68 11.62 -5.41
CA VAL A 482 2.66 10.67 -4.88
C VAL A 482 1.96 9.48 -4.24
N SER A 483 2.58 8.29 -4.29
CA SER A 483 2.27 7.18 -3.38
C SER A 483 3.07 7.35 -2.08
N PRO A 484 2.47 7.71 -0.92
CA PRO A 484 3.24 8.08 0.28
C PRO A 484 4.23 7.02 0.79
N HIS A 485 3.84 5.75 0.64
CA HIS A 485 4.60 4.57 1.06
C HIS A 485 5.78 4.20 0.13
N LEU A 486 6.00 4.96 -0.95
CA LEU A 486 7.17 4.87 -1.83
C LEU A 486 7.93 6.20 -1.90
N PHE A 487 7.21 7.32 -1.90
CA PHE A 487 7.79 8.66 -1.99
C PHE A 487 8.64 9.02 -0.76
N TRP A 488 8.11 8.89 0.47
CA TRP A 488 8.89 9.15 1.69
C TRP A 488 8.37 8.34 2.90
N PRO A 489 8.64 7.02 2.95
CA PRO A 489 8.05 6.13 3.96
C PRO A 489 8.36 6.57 5.40
N ALA A 490 9.59 7.00 5.66
CA ALA A 490 10.06 7.36 7.01
C ALA A 490 9.50 8.68 7.57
N GLY A 491 8.95 9.55 6.71
CA GLY A 491 8.33 10.81 7.13
C GLY A 491 6.81 10.83 7.00
N LEU A 492 6.24 9.93 6.20
CA LEU A 492 4.80 9.89 5.89
C LEU A 492 4.05 8.71 6.52
N CYS A 493 4.72 7.59 6.77
CA CYS A 493 4.09 6.34 7.21
C CYS A 493 4.41 5.99 8.67
N GLY A 494 3.52 5.24 9.28
CA GLY A 494 3.69 4.70 10.62
C GLY A 494 2.80 3.50 10.89
N CYS A 495 3.14 2.73 11.92
CA CYS A 495 2.36 1.55 12.30
C CYS A 495 1.01 1.93 12.89
N MET A 496 -0.03 1.21 12.51
CA MET A 496 -1.37 1.40 13.05
C MET A 496 -1.50 0.79 14.45
N GLU A 497 -2.58 1.14 15.14
CA GLU A 497 -2.99 0.50 16.38
C GLU A 497 -3.00 -1.04 16.24
N GLY A 498 -2.52 -1.75 17.27
CA GLY A 498 -2.30 -3.20 17.25
C GLY A 498 -0.99 -3.66 16.62
N TYR A 499 -0.21 -2.76 16.01
CA TYR A 499 1.10 -3.05 15.44
C TYR A 499 2.21 -2.23 16.12
N GLN A 500 3.45 -2.73 16.05
CA GLN A 500 4.67 -2.04 16.45
C GLN A 500 5.70 -2.10 15.33
N GLY A 501 6.54 -1.07 15.22
CA GLY A 501 7.58 -0.99 14.19
C GLY A 501 7.97 0.46 13.90
N ARG A 502 8.45 0.69 12.68
CA ARG A 502 8.71 2.03 12.11
C ARG A 502 8.40 2.02 10.62
N ASP A 503 8.06 3.19 10.09
CA ASP A 503 7.82 3.46 8.68
C ASP A 503 6.71 2.52 8.12
N THR A 504 7.07 1.62 7.20
CA THR A 504 6.19 0.56 6.67
C THR A 504 6.50 -0.84 7.23
N GLN A 505 7.50 -0.97 8.11
CA GLN A 505 7.96 -2.24 8.69
C GLN A 505 7.26 -2.55 10.01
N CYS A 506 5.97 -2.87 9.92
CA CYS A 506 5.10 -3.09 11.07
C CYS A 506 4.88 -4.59 11.35
N ARG A 507 4.75 -4.94 12.63
CA ARG A 507 4.48 -6.30 13.11
C ARG A 507 3.41 -6.27 14.19
N HIS A 508 2.51 -7.26 14.22
CA HIS A 508 1.48 -7.34 15.25
C HIS A 508 2.10 -7.33 16.66
N CYS A 509 1.40 -6.71 17.60
CA CYS A 509 1.63 -6.95 19.03
C CYS A 509 1.45 -8.44 19.33
N SER A 510 2.37 -9.01 20.11
CA SER A 510 2.33 -10.40 20.55
C SER A 510 1.17 -10.65 21.52
N LEU A 511 0.84 -11.93 21.75
CA LEU A 511 -0.19 -12.35 22.70
C LEU A 511 0.03 -11.73 24.09
N GLY A 512 -1.01 -11.15 24.69
CA GLY A 512 -0.92 -10.45 25.98
C GLY A 512 -0.42 -9.01 25.90
N PHE A 513 -0.22 -8.46 24.70
CA PHE A 513 0.12 -7.05 24.47
C PHE A 513 -0.94 -6.36 23.59
N TYR A 514 -0.98 -5.02 23.65
CA TYR A 514 -1.80 -4.16 22.80
C TYR A 514 -1.02 -2.90 22.38
N ASN A 515 -1.47 -2.21 21.34
CA ASN A 515 -1.00 -0.86 21.03
C ASN A 515 -2.16 0.04 20.60
N ASP A 516 -2.39 1.12 21.34
CA ASP A 516 -3.46 2.11 21.19
C ASP A 516 -2.98 3.44 20.58
N ALA A 517 -1.75 3.48 20.03
CA ALA A 517 -1.16 4.69 19.45
C ALA A 517 -0.59 4.46 18.04
N PHE A 518 -0.96 5.36 17.12
CA PHE A 518 -0.37 5.43 15.78
C PHE A 518 1.14 5.75 15.86
N ASN A 519 1.92 5.06 15.04
CA ASN A 519 3.37 5.09 14.94
C ASN A 519 4.13 4.84 16.26
N SER A 520 3.55 4.05 17.19
CA SER A 520 4.27 3.58 18.36
C SER A 520 5.27 2.48 18.00
N SER A 521 6.50 2.63 18.50
CA SER A 521 7.57 1.63 18.33
C SER A 521 7.48 0.44 19.30
N THR A 522 6.57 0.48 20.29
CA THR A 522 6.48 -0.53 21.36
C THR A 522 5.04 -0.81 21.77
N CYS A 523 4.65 -2.08 21.81
CA CYS A 523 3.37 -2.50 22.40
C CYS A 523 3.39 -2.45 23.94
N ARG A 524 2.24 -2.17 24.55
CA ARG A 524 1.98 -2.13 25.99
C ARG A 524 1.47 -3.50 26.46
N PRO A 525 1.87 -3.99 27.65
CA PRO A 525 1.32 -5.25 28.19
C PRO A 525 -0.13 -5.07 28.64
N CYS A 526 -0.95 -6.10 28.48
CA CYS A 526 -2.28 -6.19 29.08
C CYS A 526 -2.19 -6.30 30.63
N PRO A 527 -3.26 -5.95 31.37
CA PRO A 527 -3.31 -6.09 32.83
C PRO A 527 -3.04 -7.54 33.31
N ALA A 528 -2.54 -7.68 34.54
CA ALA A 528 -2.30 -8.99 35.14
C ALA A 528 -3.56 -9.87 35.16
N ASN A 529 -3.38 -11.17 34.93
CA ASN A 529 -4.45 -12.16 34.76
C ASN A 529 -5.42 -11.90 33.58
N SER A 530 -4.94 -11.24 32.53
CA SER A 530 -5.63 -11.13 31.24
C SER A 530 -4.76 -11.61 30.07
N SER A 531 -5.39 -11.92 28.95
CA SER A 531 -4.75 -12.28 27.69
C SER A 531 -5.41 -11.53 26.53
N SER A 532 -4.66 -11.25 25.47
CA SER A 532 -5.16 -10.62 24.24
C SER A 532 -4.79 -11.44 23.02
N ARG A 533 -5.57 -11.32 21.95
CA ARG A 533 -5.20 -11.90 20.66
C ARG A 533 -4.02 -11.10 20.07
N PRO A 534 -3.14 -11.71 19.25
CA PRO A 534 -2.15 -10.95 18.51
C PRO A 534 -2.81 -9.83 17.69
N GLY A 535 -2.20 -8.64 17.68
CA GLY A 535 -2.72 -7.49 16.94
C GLY A 535 -3.79 -6.66 17.67
N THR A 536 -4.01 -6.83 18.97
CA THR A 536 -5.01 -6.04 19.74
C THR A 536 -4.68 -4.54 19.77
N SER A 537 -5.64 -3.71 19.34
CA SER A 537 -5.50 -2.25 19.20
C SER A 537 -5.88 -1.41 20.43
N SER A 538 -6.44 -2.01 21.48
CA SER A 538 -6.87 -1.29 22.68
C SER A 538 -6.81 -2.18 23.92
N ILE A 539 -6.66 -1.58 25.09
CA ILE A 539 -6.74 -2.27 26.39
C ILE A 539 -8.07 -3.02 26.57
N ASP A 540 -9.16 -2.56 25.93
CA ASP A 540 -10.47 -3.23 25.95
C ASP A 540 -10.49 -4.56 25.17
N GLY A 541 -9.46 -4.83 24.34
CA GLY A 541 -9.26 -6.14 23.70
C GLY A 541 -8.48 -7.14 24.56
N CYS A 542 -8.04 -6.75 25.76
CA CYS A 542 -7.49 -7.67 26.76
C CYS A 542 -8.64 -8.34 27.52
N LEU A 543 -8.75 -9.66 27.45
CA LEU A 543 -9.77 -10.46 28.12
C LEU A 543 -9.23 -11.03 29.42
N CYS A 544 -9.96 -10.86 30.53
CA CYS A 544 -9.59 -11.49 31.80
C CYS A 544 -9.71 -13.00 31.70
N ASN A 545 -8.66 -13.71 32.11
CA ASN A 545 -8.69 -15.17 32.18
C ASN A 545 -9.65 -15.63 33.29
N VAL A 546 -9.79 -14.81 34.34
CA VAL A 546 -10.66 -15.05 35.51
C VAL A 546 -11.29 -13.73 35.97
N GLY A 547 -12.58 -13.75 36.29
CA GLY A 547 -13.36 -12.55 36.64
C GLY A 547 -13.71 -11.70 35.40
N ARG A 548 -13.89 -10.39 35.61
CA ARG A 548 -14.15 -9.42 34.54
C ARG A 548 -13.20 -8.22 34.63
N MET A 549 -13.04 -7.51 33.52
CA MET A 549 -12.25 -6.28 33.50
C MET A 549 -13.07 -5.14 34.10
N ILE A 550 -12.59 -4.57 35.20
CA ILE A 550 -13.25 -3.50 35.92
C ILE A 550 -12.30 -2.31 36.02
N ALA A 551 -12.77 -1.14 35.62
CA ALA A 551 -12.07 0.12 35.84
C ALA A 551 -12.28 0.59 37.28
N ASP A 552 -11.22 1.05 37.94
CA ASP A 552 -11.36 1.76 39.21
C ASP A 552 -11.70 3.25 39.01
N ALA A 553 -11.85 3.99 40.11
CA ALA A 553 -12.19 5.41 40.10
C ALA A 553 -11.14 6.32 39.42
N SER A 554 -9.93 5.81 39.12
CA SER A 554 -8.90 6.52 38.34
C SER A 554 -8.92 6.18 36.85
N GLY A 555 -9.79 5.26 36.42
CA GLY A 555 -9.86 4.74 35.06
C GLY A 555 -8.90 3.59 34.77
N TYR A 556 -8.12 3.13 35.75
CA TYR A 556 -7.21 2.00 35.58
C TYR A 556 -8.01 0.67 35.55
N LYS A 557 -7.84 -0.10 34.47
CA LYS A 557 -8.56 -1.35 34.20
C LYS A 557 -7.75 -2.55 34.69
N ALA A 558 -8.36 -3.39 35.52
CA ALA A 558 -7.77 -4.63 36.00
C ALA A 558 -8.80 -5.76 36.11
N CYS A 559 -8.34 -7.01 36.11
CA CYS A 559 -9.21 -8.18 36.29
C CYS A 559 -9.60 -8.36 37.74
N ARG A 560 -10.90 -8.42 38.01
CA ARG A 560 -11.49 -8.47 39.34
C ARG A 560 -12.71 -9.42 39.37
N CYS A 561 -12.97 -10.04 40.53
CA CYS A 561 -14.16 -10.86 40.74
C CYS A 561 -15.40 -10.00 41.01
N GLU A 562 -16.58 -10.51 40.62
CA GLU A 562 -17.87 -9.86 40.90
C GLU A 562 -18.21 -9.93 42.41
N ALA A 563 -19.04 -9.00 42.90
CA ALA A 563 -19.37 -8.89 44.32
C ALA A 563 -19.96 -10.21 44.88
N GLY A 564 -19.60 -10.56 46.12
CA GLY A 564 -19.89 -11.87 46.72
C GLY A 564 -18.81 -12.94 46.45
N ASN A 565 -17.97 -12.76 45.42
CA ASN A 565 -16.84 -13.63 45.13
C ASN A 565 -15.52 -12.89 45.33
N ALA A 566 -14.47 -13.59 45.75
CA ALA A 566 -13.12 -13.03 45.86
C ALA A 566 -12.07 -13.90 45.16
N LEU A 567 -11.02 -13.24 44.69
CA LEU A 567 -9.92 -13.93 44.01
C LEU A 567 -9.07 -14.70 45.03
N TYR A 568 -8.91 -16.00 44.80
CA TYR A 568 -8.11 -16.91 45.61
C TYR A 568 -7.49 -18.01 44.75
N GLN A 569 -6.17 -18.20 44.87
CA GLN A 569 -5.40 -19.21 44.12
C GLN A 569 -5.73 -19.26 42.61
N GLY A 570 -5.97 -18.09 42.00
CA GLY A 570 -6.29 -17.99 40.57
C GLY A 570 -7.73 -18.33 40.19
N THR A 571 -8.66 -18.46 41.14
CA THR A 571 -10.12 -18.63 40.87
C THR A 571 -10.94 -17.57 41.63
N CYS A 572 -12.12 -17.21 41.13
CA CYS A 572 -13.09 -16.47 41.92
C CYS A 572 -13.86 -17.47 42.80
N GLN A 573 -13.58 -17.48 44.09
CA GLN A 573 -14.27 -18.33 45.08
C GLN A 573 -15.48 -17.59 45.65
N ASP A 574 -16.56 -18.32 45.89
CA ASP A 574 -17.72 -17.82 46.64
C ASP A 574 -17.34 -17.62 48.10
N CYS A 575 -17.49 -16.40 48.60
CA CYS A 575 -17.07 -16.06 49.95
C CYS A 575 -18.02 -16.56 51.03
N GLY A 576 -19.29 -16.84 50.71
CA GLY A 576 -20.23 -17.45 51.65
C GLY A 576 -19.79 -18.85 52.11
N ALA A 577 -19.13 -19.60 51.23
CA ALA A 577 -18.55 -20.91 51.55
C ALA A 577 -17.28 -20.82 52.43
N LEU A 578 -16.64 -19.64 52.48
CA LEU A 578 -15.40 -19.38 53.24
C LEU A 578 -15.66 -18.60 54.56
N HIS A 579 -16.91 -18.21 54.79
CA HIS A 579 -17.37 -17.32 55.86
C HIS A 579 -16.68 -15.95 55.85
N LEU A 580 -16.68 -15.29 54.68
CA LEU A 580 -16.07 -13.97 54.44
C LEU A 580 -17.04 -12.99 53.76
N GLU A 581 -16.98 -11.71 54.11
CA GLU A 581 -17.65 -10.62 53.40
C GLU A 581 -16.75 -10.05 52.28
N CYS A 582 -17.23 -10.12 51.02
CA CYS A 582 -16.46 -9.81 49.82
C CYS A 582 -17.12 -8.73 48.93
N PRO A 583 -16.78 -7.44 49.12
CA PRO A 583 -17.14 -6.39 48.18
C PRO A 583 -16.45 -6.57 46.81
N LEU A 584 -16.95 -5.87 45.78
CA LEU A 584 -16.52 -5.99 44.39
C LEU A 584 -14.99 -5.92 44.21
N GLY A 585 -14.39 -6.98 43.68
CA GLY A 585 -12.95 -7.05 43.42
C GLY A 585 -12.05 -7.32 44.63
N SER A 586 -12.60 -7.86 45.73
CA SER A 586 -11.81 -8.33 46.88
C SER A 586 -10.94 -9.55 46.53
N THR A 587 -9.85 -9.74 47.28
CA THR A 587 -9.12 -11.01 47.35
C THR A 587 -9.48 -11.72 48.65
N VAL A 588 -9.43 -13.05 48.69
CA VAL A 588 -9.78 -13.78 49.93
C VAL A 588 -8.90 -13.35 51.11
N GLU A 589 -7.62 -13.08 50.88
CA GLU A 589 -6.69 -12.57 51.89
C GLU A 589 -7.12 -11.23 52.50
N THR A 590 -7.78 -10.36 51.72
CA THR A 590 -8.22 -9.00 52.12
C THR A 590 -9.67 -8.92 52.58
N ALA A 591 -10.51 -9.90 52.23
CA ALA A 591 -11.90 -9.99 52.66
C ALA A 591 -12.01 -10.16 54.19
N MET A 592 -13.06 -9.57 54.79
CA MET A 592 -13.27 -9.61 56.24
C MET A 592 -14.02 -10.89 56.66
N PRO A 593 -13.76 -11.48 57.84
CA PRO A 593 -14.54 -12.62 58.33
C PRO A 593 -15.99 -12.24 58.64
N GLU A 594 -16.93 -13.15 58.32
CA GLU A 594 -18.33 -13.04 58.73
C GLU A 594 -18.47 -13.03 60.27
N VAL A 595 -19.51 -12.34 60.75
CA VAL A 595 -19.76 -12.13 62.19
C VAL A 595 -19.92 -13.46 62.94
N GLY A 596 -18.97 -13.76 63.83
CA GLY A 596 -18.95 -14.98 64.66
C GLY A 596 -17.88 -16.00 64.27
N TYR A 597 -17.13 -15.75 63.20
CA TYR A 597 -15.98 -16.54 62.77
C TYR A 597 -14.67 -15.73 62.91
N ALA A 598 -13.55 -16.42 63.10
CA ALA A 598 -12.22 -15.82 63.22
C ALA A 598 -11.19 -16.63 62.45
N ARG A 599 -10.20 -15.94 61.86
CA ARG A 599 -9.07 -16.59 61.18
C ARG A 599 -8.03 -17.05 62.20
N LEU A 600 -7.51 -18.26 62.02
CA LEU A 600 -6.47 -18.84 62.89
C LEU A 600 -5.08 -18.21 62.67
N VAL A 601 -4.87 -17.58 61.51
CA VAL A 601 -3.70 -16.76 61.16
C VAL A 601 -4.12 -15.60 60.26
N PRO A 602 -3.37 -14.48 60.22
CA PRO A 602 -3.63 -13.39 59.27
C PRO A 602 -3.72 -13.92 57.84
N HIS A 603 -4.65 -13.39 57.05
CA HIS A 603 -4.89 -13.77 55.65
C HIS A 603 -5.31 -15.24 55.39
N ALA A 604 -5.65 -16.03 56.43
CA ALA A 604 -6.17 -17.38 56.25
C ALA A 604 -7.43 -17.42 55.36
N ALA A 605 -7.49 -18.39 54.45
CA ALA A 605 -8.53 -18.45 53.42
C ALA A 605 -9.94 -18.79 53.94
N VAL A 606 -10.03 -19.43 55.11
CA VAL A 606 -11.28 -19.83 55.75
C VAL A 606 -11.31 -19.25 57.16
N ALA A 607 -12.46 -18.71 57.58
CA ALA A 607 -12.69 -18.31 58.96
C ALA A 607 -13.34 -19.47 59.75
N HIS A 608 -12.91 -19.70 60.99
CA HIS A 608 -13.37 -20.80 61.84
C HIS A 608 -14.17 -20.31 63.05
N ARG A 609 -15.10 -21.16 63.52
CA ARG A 609 -16.05 -20.84 64.60
C ARG A 609 -15.46 -21.11 65.98
N LEU A 610 -15.66 -20.20 66.94
CA LEU A 610 -15.06 -20.26 68.28
C LEU A 610 -15.89 -21.10 69.30
N GLN A 611 -15.23 -21.81 70.22
CA GLN A 611 -15.83 -22.58 71.34
C GLN A 611 -15.33 -22.14 72.74
N LYS A 612 -15.95 -22.62 73.83
CA LYS A 612 -15.85 -22.07 75.22
C LYS A 612 -15.37 -23.09 76.29
N TYR A 613 -14.29 -22.75 77.03
CA TYR A 613 -13.92 -23.21 78.42
C TYR A 613 -13.56 -24.71 78.63
N SER A 614 -12.89 -25.20 79.71
CA SER A 614 -12.28 -24.63 80.96
C SER A 614 -11.20 -25.55 81.63
N LEU A 615 -10.50 -25.02 82.66
CA LEU A 615 -9.83 -25.68 83.82
C LEU A 615 -8.61 -26.64 83.64
N LEU A 616 -7.38 -26.12 83.93
CA LEU A 616 -6.34 -26.70 84.83
C LEU A 616 -5.19 -25.66 85.04
N PRO A 617 -4.44 -25.64 86.17
CA PRO A 617 -3.64 -24.47 86.55
C PRO A 617 -2.10 -24.69 86.60
N GLU A 618 -1.36 -24.34 85.53
CA GLU A 618 0.09 -24.05 85.66
C GLU A 618 0.65 -23.08 84.59
N CYS A 619 -0.10 -22.02 84.28
CA CYS A 619 0.38 -20.89 83.47
C CYS A 619 0.16 -19.57 84.20
N ALA A 620 0.89 -19.37 85.29
CA ALA A 620 0.82 -18.14 86.09
C ALA A 620 2.17 -17.76 86.73
N SER A 621 2.96 -16.95 86.02
CA SER A 621 3.70 -15.87 86.70
C SER A 621 3.77 -14.62 85.82
N TRP A 622 3.08 -13.58 86.31
CA TRP A 622 3.10 -12.17 85.89
C TRP A 622 2.49 -11.78 84.53
N ALA A 623 1.25 -11.30 84.62
CA ALA A 623 0.50 -10.66 83.56
C ALA A 623 0.70 -9.13 83.50
N ARG A 624 0.43 -8.54 82.34
CA ARG A 624 -0.68 -7.59 82.14
C ARG A 624 -0.97 -7.38 80.64
N GLU A 625 -2.24 -7.07 80.35
CA GLU A 625 -2.79 -6.61 79.06
C GLU A 625 -2.87 -7.64 77.91
N SER A 626 -4.00 -8.36 77.92
CA SER A 626 -4.85 -8.78 76.78
C SER A 626 -4.28 -8.70 75.34
N THR A 627 -4.36 -9.73 74.50
CA THR A 627 -5.51 -10.66 74.33
C THR A 627 -5.12 -12.11 73.97
N PHE A 628 -5.78 -13.08 74.61
CA PHE A 628 -5.93 -14.50 74.20
C PHE A 628 -4.71 -15.23 73.60
N HIS A 629 -3.86 -15.79 74.48
CA HIS A 629 -3.12 -17.01 74.16
C HIS A 629 -3.89 -18.23 74.69
N ALA A 630 -4.36 -19.09 73.78
CA ALA A 630 -4.70 -20.46 74.12
C ALA A 630 -3.41 -21.28 74.09
N CYS A 631 -3.08 -21.98 75.18
CA CYS A 631 -2.00 -22.96 75.17
C CYS A 631 -2.43 -24.16 74.32
N TYR A 632 -1.57 -24.57 73.39
CA TYR A 632 -1.71 -25.82 72.65
C TYR A 632 -0.69 -26.83 73.17
N GLU A 633 -1.10 -28.07 73.39
CA GLU A 633 -0.21 -29.18 73.74
C GLU A 633 -0.11 -30.13 72.54
N GLY A 634 1.11 -30.39 72.05
CA GLY A 634 1.35 -31.16 70.83
C GLY A 634 2.84 -31.31 70.48
N PRO A 635 3.21 -32.25 69.59
CA PRO A 635 4.55 -32.85 69.52
C PRO A 635 5.69 -31.99 68.91
N LEU A 636 5.55 -30.67 68.80
CA LEU A 636 6.45 -29.79 68.01
C LEU A 636 7.27 -28.79 68.84
N CYS A 637 7.75 -29.17 70.03
CA CYS A 637 8.67 -28.35 70.85
C CYS A 637 10.05 -29.02 71.01
N ILE A 638 11.03 -28.60 70.19
CA ILE A 638 12.42 -29.12 70.21
C ILE A 638 13.47 -28.09 70.67
N ALA A 639 13.15 -26.80 70.75
CA ALA A 639 14.11 -25.75 71.08
C ALA A 639 14.32 -25.56 72.59
N CYS A 640 15.59 -25.47 73.02
CA CYS A 640 15.99 -25.06 74.36
C CYS A 640 16.64 -23.67 74.35
N TRP A 641 16.50 -22.94 75.45
CA TRP A 641 16.95 -21.55 75.59
C TRP A 641 18.47 -21.37 75.48
N GLU A 642 18.92 -20.19 75.05
CA GLU A 642 20.33 -19.81 74.91
C GLU A 642 21.18 -20.14 76.15
N GLY A 643 22.40 -20.65 75.91
CA GLY A 643 23.37 -21.02 76.94
C GLY A 643 23.29 -22.48 77.41
N TYR A 644 22.32 -23.26 76.91
CA TYR A 644 22.10 -24.67 77.27
C TYR A 644 22.12 -25.58 76.03
N ARG A 645 22.74 -26.76 76.14
CA ARG A 645 22.76 -27.81 75.11
C ARG A 645 21.83 -28.97 75.49
N SER A 646 21.22 -29.63 74.49
CA SER A 646 20.40 -30.83 74.71
C SER A 646 21.22 -32.02 75.21
N ARG A 647 20.65 -32.79 76.14
CA ARG A 647 21.13 -34.10 76.58
C ARG A 647 19.93 -35.03 76.84
N GLY A 648 19.31 -35.49 75.74
CA GLY A 648 18.03 -36.21 75.76
C GLY A 648 16.85 -35.24 75.82
N LEU A 649 15.76 -35.63 76.49
CA LEU A 649 14.56 -34.79 76.70
C LEU A 649 14.77 -33.66 77.76
N ARG A 650 16.01 -33.20 77.97
CA ARG A 650 16.40 -32.14 78.94
C ARG A 650 17.63 -31.37 78.43
N CYS A 651 17.83 -30.15 78.92
CA CYS A 651 18.91 -29.25 78.48
C CYS A 651 19.82 -28.76 79.62
N VAL A 652 21.12 -28.57 79.33
CA VAL A 652 22.22 -28.46 80.32
C VAL A 652 23.25 -27.38 79.90
N LYS A 653 23.73 -26.56 80.84
CA LYS A 653 24.55 -25.34 80.58
C LYS A 653 26.02 -25.61 80.19
N CYS A 654 26.63 -24.71 79.39
CA CYS A 654 28.05 -24.75 78.99
C CYS A 654 29.02 -24.00 79.95
N ALA A 655 30.34 -24.29 79.88
CA ALA A 655 31.37 -23.78 80.81
C ALA A 655 32.56 -23.09 80.10
N SER A 656 33.26 -22.19 80.80
CA SER A 656 34.03 -21.08 80.19
C SER A 656 35.57 -21.27 80.18
N GLY A 657 36.12 -22.15 79.33
CA GLY A 657 37.58 -22.43 79.30
C GLY A 657 38.28 -22.63 77.94
N ASP A 658 37.57 -22.94 76.85
CA ASP A 658 38.18 -23.60 75.67
C ASP A 658 38.82 -22.70 74.58
N THR A 659 38.93 -21.38 74.78
CA THR A 659 39.17 -20.43 73.66
C THR A 659 40.63 -20.17 73.25
N ARG A 660 41.65 -20.80 73.87
CA ARG A 660 43.07 -20.36 73.75
C ARG A 660 44.01 -21.11 72.78
N ARG A 661 43.56 -22.09 71.97
CA ARG A 661 44.45 -22.88 71.08
C ARG A 661 44.29 -22.67 69.57
N ALA A 662 43.41 -21.78 69.10
CA ALA A 662 43.18 -21.57 67.66
C ALA A 662 44.24 -20.69 66.96
N ALA A 663 45.04 -19.89 67.69
CA ALA A 663 45.88 -18.83 67.12
C ALA A 663 47.19 -19.31 66.46
N THR A 664 47.63 -20.56 66.67
CA THR A 664 48.92 -21.07 66.17
C THR A 664 48.83 -21.83 64.84
N GLY A 665 47.65 -22.25 64.39
CA GLY A 665 47.49 -22.99 63.13
C GLY A 665 47.46 -22.11 61.87
N THR A 666 46.91 -20.90 61.98
CA THR A 666 46.71 -19.97 60.85
C THR A 666 48.02 -19.38 60.30
N GLY A 667 49.03 -19.18 61.16
CA GLY A 667 50.32 -18.62 60.75
C GLY A 667 51.15 -19.51 59.82
N ILE A 668 51.06 -20.85 59.98
CA ILE A 668 51.88 -21.80 59.23
C ILE A 668 51.42 -21.92 57.78
N MET A 669 50.09 -21.96 57.54
CA MET A 669 49.53 -22.05 56.19
C MET A 669 49.74 -20.76 55.37
N ALA A 670 49.64 -19.59 56.01
CA ALA A 670 49.91 -18.31 55.35
C ALA A 670 51.38 -18.18 54.91
N GLY A 671 52.32 -18.69 55.71
CA GLY A 671 53.75 -18.73 55.35
C GLY A 671 54.06 -19.62 54.15
N GLY A 672 53.41 -20.79 54.05
CA GLY A 672 53.59 -21.72 52.94
C GLY A 672 53.18 -21.14 51.59
N VAL A 673 52.02 -20.49 51.52
CA VAL A 673 51.53 -19.84 50.29
C VAL A 673 52.42 -18.67 49.87
N ALA A 674 52.84 -17.84 50.83
CA ALA A 674 53.73 -16.71 50.56
C ALA A 674 55.09 -17.16 49.98
N ALA A 675 55.65 -18.28 50.44
CA ALA A 675 56.91 -18.83 49.93
C ALA A 675 56.81 -19.30 48.47
N VAL A 676 55.70 -19.96 48.08
CA VAL A 676 55.47 -20.42 46.69
C VAL A 676 55.31 -19.23 45.74
N VAL A 677 54.55 -18.21 46.14
CA VAL A 677 54.38 -16.98 45.35
C VAL A 677 55.70 -16.21 45.20
N ALA A 678 56.52 -16.14 46.26
CA ALA A 678 57.84 -15.51 46.20
C ALA A 678 58.81 -16.25 45.26
N ALA A 679 58.81 -17.60 45.28
CA ALA A 679 59.63 -18.41 44.38
C ALA A 679 59.24 -18.23 42.91
N ALA A 680 57.93 -18.21 42.60
CA ALA A 680 57.44 -17.93 41.25
C ALA A 680 57.82 -16.52 40.76
N ALA A 681 57.66 -15.51 41.63
CA ALA A 681 58.04 -14.13 41.31
C ALA A 681 59.56 -13.97 41.07
N TYR A 682 60.39 -14.69 41.82
CA TYR A 682 61.85 -14.71 41.62
C TYR A 682 62.24 -15.35 40.27
N TYR A 683 61.61 -16.47 39.90
CA TYR A 683 61.84 -17.16 38.63
C TYR A 683 61.40 -16.34 37.41
N TRP A 684 60.28 -15.61 37.50
CA TRP A 684 59.88 -14.65 36.47
C TRP A 684 60.87 -13.49 36.30
N ARG A 685 61.48 -13.03 37.40
CA ARG A 685 62.42 -11.92 37.38
C ARG A 685 63.78 -12.28 36.77
N SER A 686 64.17 -13.56 36.77
CA SER A 686 65.41 -14.02 36.11
C SER A 686 65.25 -14.25 34.61
N GLN A 687 64.08 -14.72 34.15
CA GLN A 687 63.77 -14.87 32.71
C GLN A 687 63.66 -13.53 31.97
N ALA A 688 63.26 -12.45 32.67
CA ALA A 688 63.14 -11.11 32.08
C ALA A 688 64.49 -10.45 31.70
N ALA A 689 65.63 -11.04 32.06
CA ALA A 689 66.96 -10.45 31.87
C ALA A 689 67.63 -10.78 30.52
N THR A 690 67.06 -11.68 29.70
CA THR A 690 67.71 -12.24 28.51
C THR A 690 67.05 -11.91 27.17
N VAL A 691 66.02 -11.04 27.14
CA VAL A 691 65.30 -10.67 25.90
C VAL A 691 65.38 -9.17 25.64
N ALA A 692 66.16 -8.78 24.61
CA ALA A 692 66.35 -7.38 24.21
C ALA A 692 65.32 -6.92 23.15
N ALA A 693 64.09 -6.61 23.58
CA ALA A 693 63.15 -5.69 22.89
C ALA A 693 61.86 -5.50 23.72
N PRO A 694 61.24 -4.30 23.78
CA PRO A 694 60.01 -4.09 24.52
C PRO A 694 58.74 -4.26 23.66
N PRO A 695 57.82 -5.19 24.00
CA PRO A 695 56.43 -5.09 23.59
C PRO A 695 55.63 -4.14 24.50
N LYS A 696 54.55 -3.59 23.95
CA LYS A 696 53.78 -2.47 24.51
C LYS A 696 52.99 -2.82 25.78
N LYS A 697 52.73 -1.81 26.61
CA LYS A 697 51.95 -1.83 27.88
C LYS A 697 50.51 -2.38 27.82
N SER A 698 50.03 -2.92 26.70
CA SER A 698 48.62 -3.28 26.49
C SER A 698 48.27 -4.76 26.71
N VAL A 699 49.24 -5.64 26.99
CA VAL A 699 48.99 -7.10 27.08
C VAL A 699 48.66 -7.57 28.51
N LEU A 700 49.11 -6.84 29.55
CA LEU A 700 48.95 -7.27 30.94
C LEU A 700 47.52 -7.13 31.48
N GLN A 701 46.79 -6.12 31.00
CA GLN A 701 45.46 -5.77 31.50
C GLN A 701 44.37 -6.79 31.10
N PRO A 702 44.30 -7.28 29.84
CA PRO A 702 43.38 -8.37 29.47
C PRO A 702 43.68 -9.68 30.22
N LEU A 703 44.97 -9.98 30.44
CA LEU A 703 45.42 -11.21 31.10
C LEU A 703 44.95 -11.26 32.57
N LEU A 704 45.06 -10.14 33.30
CA LEU A 704 44.58 -10.02 34.67
C LEU A 704 43.05 -10.10 34.76
N THR A 705 42.32 -9.47 33.84
CA THR A 705 40.84 -9.53 33.85
C THR A 705 40.29 -10.91 33.53
N ALA A 706 40.94 -11.66 32.62
CA ALA A 706 40.53 -13.03 32.30
C ALA A 706 40.81 -14.01 33.45
N GLN A 707 41.97 -13.89 34.11
CA GLN A 707 42.34 -14.80 35.20
C GLN A 707 41.59 -14.53 36.51
N PHE A 708 41.16 -13.29 36.77
CA PHE A 708 40.41 -12.95 37.99
C PHE A 708 39.04 -13.65 38.06
N ALA A 709 38.33 -13.76 36.92
CA ALA A 709 37.03 -14.42 36.86
C ALA A 709 37.10 -15.93 37.18
N VAL A 710 38.09 -16.63 36.61
CA VAL A 710 38.30 -18.07 36.83
C VAL A 710 38.72 -18.36 38.28
N LEU A 711 39.58 -17.53 38.86
CA LEU A 711 39.96 -17.63 40.28
C LEU A 711 38.77 -17.40 41.22
N LEU A 712 37.89 -16.45 40.89
CA LEU A 712 36.69 -16.17 41.68
C LEU A 712 35.68 -17.34 41.63
N GLN A 713 35.47 -17.93 40.46
CA GLN A 713 34.60 -19.10 40.28
C GLN A 713 35.14 -20.34 41.01
N LEU A 714 36.46 -20.59 40.97
CA LEU A 714 37.09 -21.66 41.75
C LEU A 714 36.92 -21.47 43.27
N PHE A 715 36.96 -20.23 43.76
CA PHE A 715 36.70 -19.91 45.17
C PHE A 715 35.24 -20.13 45.57
N GLN A 716 34.29 -19.91 44.66
CA GLN A 716 32.86 -20.15 44.88
C GLN A 716 32.53 -21.65 44.86
N LEU A 717 33.13 -22.43 43.96
CA LEU A 717 32.93 -23.88 43.87
C LEU A 717 33.42 -24.62 45.14
N TRP A 718 34.45 -24.07 45.81
CA TRP A 718 35.05 -24.63 47.03
C TRP A 718 34.04 -24.79 48.18
N GLY A 719 33.14 -23.83 48.38
CA GLY A 719 32.12 -23.89 49.45
C GLY A 719 31.09 -25.02 49.24
N VAL A 720 30.73 -25.31 47.99
CA VAL A 720 29.74 -26.33 47.63
C VAL A 720 30.31 -27.75 47.87
N LEU A 721 31.59 -27.96 47.54
CA LEU A 721 32.23 -29.27 47.66
C LEU A 721 32.48 -29.69 49.11
N VAL A 722 32.78 -28.74 50.00
CA VAL A 722 32.93 -29.00 51.44
C VAL A 722 31.60 -29.42 52.08
N ALA A 723 30.47 -28.90 51.61
CA ALA A 723 29.14 -29.33 52.08
C ALA A 723 28.83 -30.77 51.64
N LEU A 724 29.13 -31.11 50.39
CA LEU A 724 28.86 -32.43 49.80
C LEU A 724 29.71 -33.57 50.40
N SER A 725 30.91 -33.29 50.92
CA SER A 725 31.83 -34.34 51.39
C SER A 725 31.52 -34.93 52.78
N THR A 726 30.32 -34.70 53.34
CA THR A 726 30.03 -35.00 54.76
C THR A 726 29.11 -36.21 55.03
N ARG A 727 28.57 -36.90 54.01
CA ARG A 727 27.85 -38.19 54.20
C ARG A 727 28.06 -39.21 53.07
N THR A 728 28.97 -40.15 53.29
CA THR A 728 28.92 -41.51 52.71
C THR A 728 29.43 -42.54 53.73
N ALA A 729 28.68 -43.64 53.92
CA ALA A 729 28.80 -44.74 54.92
C ALA A 729 27.92 -44.55 56.18
N HIS A 730 26.98 -45.43 56.54
CA HIS A 730 26.33 -46.62 55.93
C HIS A 730 24.80 -46.52 56.25
N GLY A 731 23.82 -47.23 55.68
CA GLY A 731 23.74 -48.33 54.71
C GLY A 731 22.58 -49.28 55.11
N ALA A 732 21.67 -49.61 54.18
CA ALA A 732 20.40 -50.38 54.34
C ALA A 732 19.32 -49.70 55.23
N ASP A 733 18.00 -49.81 54.97
CA ASP A 733 17.24 -50.59 53.98
C ASP A 733 15.98 -49.83 53.47
N GLU A 734 15.30 -50.40 52.48
CA GLU A 734 13.98 -50.00 51.91
C GLU A 734 12.87 -49.79 52.98
N GLN A 735 11.78 -49.03 52.83
CA GLN A 735 11.05 -48.40 51.70
C GLN A 735 10.14 -47.28 52.29
N SER A 736 10.19 -46.03 51.84
CA SER A 736 9.16 -45.00 52.11
C SER A 736 9.37 -43.73 51.25
N GLU A 737 8.36 -42.86 51.20
CA GLU A 737 8.23 -41.71 50.32
C GLU A 737 9.22 -40.55 50.58
N SER A 738 9.28 -39.65 49.61
CA SER A 738 10.29 -38.60 49.45
C SER A 738 10.14 -37.40 50.39
N GLU A 739 11.18 -37.07 51.15
CA GLU A 739 11.44 -35.71 51.65
C GLU A 739 12.82 -35.23 51.18
N GLY A 740 12.82 -34.41 50.13
CA GLY A 740 14.02 -33.87 49.50
C GLY A 740 14.42 -32.49 50.03
N LEU A 741 15.28 -32.47 51.05
CA LEU A 741 16.43 -31.54 51.25
C LEU A 741 16.31 -30.00 51.13
N TRP A 742 15.16 -29.39 50.80
CA TRP A 742 15.11 -28.00 50.28
C TRP A 742 14.37 -26.94 51.13
N GLU A 743 13.92 -27.23 52.36
CA GLU A 743 13.08 -26.29 53.15
C GLU A 743 13.78 -25.39 54.19
N GLN A 744 15.12 -25.20 54.18
CA GLN A 744 15.76 -24.16 55.02
C GLN A 744 16.88 -23.33 54.32
N GLU A 745 17.08 -22.11 54.84
CA GLU A 745 17.57 -20.94 54.11
C GLU A 745 19.02 -20.98 53.57
N TYR A 746 19.14 -21.10 52.24
CA TYR A 746 20.42 -21.02 51.51
C TYR A 746 21.05 -19.61 51.47
N VAL A 747 20.27 -18.56 51.77
CA VAL A 747 20.62 -17.16 51.43
C VAL A 747 21.55 -16.49 52.44
N GLN A 748 21.56 -16.91 53.71
CA GLN A 748 22.37 -16.24 54.75
C GLN A 748 23.89 -16.47 54.61
N TRP A 749 24.32 -17.55 53.95
CA TRP A 749 25.74 -17.89 53.78
C TRP A 749 26.47 -17.13 52.65
N LEU A 750 25.74 -16.57 51.70
CA LEU A 750 26.32 -15.85 50.55
C LEU A 750 26.73 -14.40 50.86
N GLN A 751 26.33 -13.86 52.02
CA GLN A 751 26.70 -12.50 52.43
C GLN A 751 27.97 -12.53 53.29
N LEU A 752 29.12 -12.22 52.67
CA LEU A 752 30.43 -12.02 53.33
C LEU A 752 30.44 -10.80 54.26
N THR A 753 29.62 -10.84 55.31
CA THR A 753 29.62 -9.86 56.39
C THR A 753 30.76 -10.17 57.37
N ALA A 754 31.32 -9.13 58.00
CA ALA A 754 32.31 -9.29 59.09
C ALA A 754 31.74 -9.94 60.37
N LYS A 755 30.44 -10.29 60.35
CA LYS A 755 29.75 -11.14 61.33
C LYS A 755 29.77 -12.60 60.85
N GLY A 756 29.29 -12.90 59.63
CA GLY A 756 29.38 -14.25 59.05
C GLY A 756 30.82 -14.81 58.97
N LEU A 757 31.81 -13.99 58.63
CA LEU A 757 33.23 -14.39 58.63
C LEU A 757 33.79 -14.65 60.05
N ARG A 758 33.16 -14.07 61.08
CA ARG A 758 33.51 -14.26 62.50
C ARG A 758 32.84 -15.52 63.07
N ASP A 759 31.59 -15.74 62.68
CA ASP A 759 30.79 -16.89 63.09
C ASP A 759 31.30 -18.19 62.43
N ALA A 760 31.78 -18.12 61.18
CA ALA A 760 32.48 -19.21 60.48
C ALA A 760 33.82 -19.63 61.14
N LEU A 761 34.33 -18.87 62.12
CA LEU A 761 35.56 -19.18 62.86
C LEU A 761 35.33 -19.60 64.33
N SER A 762 34.07 -19.76 64.78
CA SER A 762 33.78 -20.21 66.15
C SER A 762 33.51 -21.73 66.23
N LEU A 763 34.55 -22.50 66.59
CA LEU A 763 34.50 -23.96 66.72
C LEU A 763 33.57 -24.47 67.84
N GLU A 764 33.28 -25.77 67.77
CA GLU A 764 32.23 -26.56 68.43
C GLU A 764 32.19 -26.59 69.98
N CYS A 765 32.87 -25.69 70.70
CA CYS A 765 32.55 -25.36 72.10
C CYS A 765 31.97 -23.94 72.27
N ALA A 766 31.68 -23.25 71.16
CA ALA A 766 30.50 -22.39 71.11
C ALA A 766 29.23 -23.28 71.21
N TYR A 767 28.93 -24.12 70.21
CA TYR A 767 27.68 -24.91 70.18
C TYR A 767 27.71 -26.34 69.54
N GLY A 768 28.77 -27.12 69.77
CA GLY A 768 28.63 -28.56 70.08
C GLY A 768 28.30 -29.60 69.01
N ARG A 769 29.30 -30.04 68.22
CA ARG A 769 29.53 -31.47 67.87
C ARG A 769 31.02 -31.74 67.59
N SER A 770 31.41 -32.59 66.63
CA SER A 770 32.82 -32.97 66.40
C SER A 770 33.12 -33.37 64.95
N ALA A 771 34.09 -32.71 64.29
CA ALA A 771 34.64 -33.12 62.99
C ALA A 771 36.13 -33.52 63.06
N TRP A 772 36.42 -34.81 62.88
CA TRP A 772 37.79 -35.36 62.90
C TRP A 772 38.13 -35.98 61.53
N SER A 773 38.75 -35.20 60.63
CA SER A 773 39.45 -35.75 59.45
C SER A 773 40.50 -34.79 58.90
N ILE A 774 41.71 -35.31 58.67
CA ILE A 774 42.84 -34.56 58.07
C ILE A 774 42.59 -34.29 56.57
N SER A 775 41.74 -35.08 55.89
CA SER A 775 41.43 -34.90 54.47
C SER A 775 40.76 -33.55 54.16
N ALA A 776 39.94 -33.03 55.09
CA ALA A 776 39.27 -31.74 54.94
C ALA A 776 40.24 -30.54 54.90
N MET A 777 41.44 -30.66 55.50
CA MET A 777 42.43 -29.59 55.50
C MET A 777 43.40 -29.65 54.30
N ALA A 778 43.52 -30.80 53.63
CA ALA A 778 44.43 -31.00 52.51
C ALA A 778 43.79 -30.67 51.14
N ALA A 779 42.49 -30.93 50.98
CA ALA A 779 41.74 -30.68 49.75
C ALA A 779 41.89 -29.25 49.15
N PRO A 780 41.96 -28.15 49.93
CA PRO A 780 42.08 -26.80 49.37
C PRO A 780 43.41 -26.52 48.66
N CYS A 781 44.47 -27.27 48.97
CA CYS A 781 45.82 -26.97 48.49
C CYS A 781 46.12 -27.56 47.11
N ILE A 782 45.43 -28.65 46.74
CA ILE A 782 45.73 -29.42 45.51
C ILE A 782 45.50 -28.60 44.22
N PRO A 783 44.39 -27.85 44.04
CA PRO A 783 44.17 -27.04 42.83
C PRO A 783 45.18 -25.88 42.70
N LEU A 784 45.58 -25.27 43.82
CA LEU A 784 46.55 -24.17 43.85
C LEU A 784 47.95 -24.66 43.46
N VAL A 785 48.35 -25.86 43.88
CA VAL A 785 49.61 -26.49 43.47
C VAL A 785 49.59 -26.87 41.98
N LEU A 786 48.48 -27.40 41.47
CA LEU A 786 48.30 -27.69 40.03
C LEU A 786 48.41 -26.42 39.17
N LEU A 787 47.72 -25.34 39.54
CA LEU A 787 47.79 -24.05 38.83
C LEU A 787 49.21 -23.45 38.84
N ALA A 788 49.94 -23.57 39.96
CA ALA A 788 51.33 -23.14 40.05
C ALA A 788 52.27 -23.95 39.14
N LEU A 789 52.02 -25.24 38.95
CA LEU A 789 52.79 -26.13 38.06
C LEU A 789 52.47 -25.91 36.57
N CYS A 790 51.27 -25.44 36.23
CA CYS A 790 50.87 -25.19 34.84
C CYS A 790 51.26 -23.80 34.30
N MET A 791 51.46 -22.78 35.15
CA MET A 791 51.87 -21.44 34.71
C MET A 791 53.19 -21.37 33.90
N PRO A 792 54.23 -22.19 34.15
CA PRO A 792 55.43 -22.22 33.30
C PRO A 792 55.16 -22.64 31.84
N LEU A 793 54.13 -23.46 31.59
CA LEU A 793 53.78 -23.92 30.24
C LEU A 793 53.21 -22.80 29.36
N GLU A 794 52.47 -21.84 29.95
CA GLU A 794 51.99 -20.65 29.23
C GLU A 794 53.13 -19.79 28.67
N VAL A 795 54.26 -19.70 29.38
CA VAL A 795 55.41 -18.89 28.94
C VAL A 795 56.11 -19.54 27.73
N VAL A 796 56.08 -20.87 27.63
CA VAL A 796 56.72 -21.61 26.53
C VAL A 796 55.78 -21.75 25.32
N ARG A 797 54.47 -21.88 25.55
CA ARG A 797 53.47 -22.03 24.48
C ARG A 797 52.14 -21.44 24.92
N TRP A 798 51.86 -20.23 24.44
CA TRP A 798 50.65 -19.47 24.76
C TRP A 798 49.36 -20.29 24.54
N GLY A 799 48.50 -20.32 25.55
CA GLY A 799 47.23 -21.07 25.60
C GLY A 799 47.35 -22.52 26.09
N ALA A 800 48.55 -23.13 26.08
CA ALA A 800 48.70 -24.54 26.41
C ALA A 800 48.61 -24.83 27.92
N GLY A 801 49.14 -23.93 28.77
CA GLY A 801 49.13 -24.11 30.22
C GLY A 801 47.72 -24.01 30.80
N VAL A 802 46.90 -23.10 30.27
CA VAL A 802 45.48 -22.99 30.66
C VAL A 802 44.66 -24.18 30.14
N SER A 803 44.86 -24.61 28.89
CA SER A 803 44.18 -25.80 28.34
C SER A 803 44.46 -27.03 29.22
N SER A 804 45.73 -27.38 29.45
CA SER A 804 46.07 -28.57 30.24
C SER A 804 45.63 -28.49 31.70
N ALA A 805 45.57 -27.29 32.29
CA ALA A 805 45.01 -27.11 33.63
C ALA A 805 43.49 -27.35 33.65
N LEU A 806 42.75 -26.83 32.65
CA LEU A 806 41.33 -27.14 32.48
C LEU A 806 41.11 -28.62 32.19
N ASP A 807 41.83 -29.23 31.25
CA ASP A 807 41.63 -30.63 30.85
C ASP A 807 41.82 -31.59 32.05
N VAL A 808 42.81 -31.34 32.92
CA VAL A 808 43.05 -32.14 34.13
C VAL A 808 42.01 -31.87 35.22
N LEU A 809 41.61 -30.62 35.45
CA LEU A 809 40.53 -30.29 36.40
C LEU A 809 39.19 -30.87 35.94
N THR A 810 38.87 -30.72 34.66
CA THR A 810 37.64 -31.22 34.03
C THR A 810 37.61 -32.75 34.04
N ALA A 811 38.73 -33.44 33.81
CA ALA A 811 38.80 -34.90 33.98
C ALA A 811 38.58 -35.35 35.44
N LEU A 812 39.14 -34.64 36.42
CA LEU A 812 38.92 -34.91 37.86
C LEU A 812 37.47 -34.66 38.30
N PHE A 813 36.78 -33.68 37.71
CA PHE A 813 35.40 -33.32 38.08
C PHE A 813 34.32 -34.07 37.28
N ILE A 814 34.54 -34.40 36.00
CA ILE A 814 33.58 -35.18 35.19
C ILE A 814 33.38 -36.59 35.76
N GLY A 815 34.43 -37.18 36.37
CA GLY A 815 34.33 -38.45 37.09
C GLY A 815 33.35 -38.44 38.26
N GLY A 816 32.99 -37.27 38.81
CA GLY A 816 31.92 -37.11 39.80
C GLY A 816 30.60 -36.57 39.22
N ALA A 817 30.66 -35.72 38.19
CA ALA A 817 29.48 -35.06 37.64
C ALA A 817 28.56 -35.98 36.81
N SER A 818 29.08 -37.10 36.28
CA SER A 818 28.30 -38.08 35.49
C SER A 818 27.10 -38.70 36.24
N SER A 819 27.04 -38.57 37.58
CA SER A 819 25.93 -39.07 38.40
C SER A 819 24.89 -38.00 38.77
N CYS A 820 25.10 -36.73 38.37
CA CYS A 820 24.22 -35.61 38.75
C CYS A 820 23.52 -34.91 37.56
N THR A 821 23.83 -35.27 36.32
CA THR A 821 23.24 -34.62 35.13
C THR A 821 21.73 -34.82 34.97
N ALA A 822 21.13 -35.82 35.63
CA ALA A 822 19.67 -35.99 35.66
C ALA A 822 18.92 -34.96 36.52
N LEU A 823 19.60 -34.23 37.42
CA LEU A 823 19.00 -33.26 38.35
C LEU A 823 18.89 -31.83 37.80
N LEU A 824 19.42 -31.55 36.61
CA LEU A 824 19.52 -30.19 36.05
C LEU A 824 18.69 -29.96 34.78
N SER A 825 17.86 -30.92 34.37
CA SER A 825 16.95 -30.75 33.22
C SER A 825 15.67 -29.98 33.58
N CYS A 826 15.40 -28.88 32.87
CA CYS A 826 14.24 -28.02 33.13
C CYS A 826 12.92 -28.70 32.72
N ARG A 827 12.11 -29.13 33.70
CA ARG A 827 10.74 -29.64 33.46
C ARG A 827 9.69 -28.59 33.80
N HIS A 828 8.71 -28.41 32.92
CA HIS A 828 7.61 -27.44 33.08
C HIS A 828 6.26 -28.06 33.48
N LEU A 829 6.17 -29.38 33.47
CA LEU A 829 4.99 -30.16 33.84
C LEU A 829 5.39 -31.15 34.94
N ASP A 830 4.48 -31.44 35.86
CA ASP A 830 4.67 -32.52 36.83
C ASP A 830 4.37 -33.91 36.21
N GLY A 831 4.36 -34.96 37.04
CA GLY A 831 4.04 -36.32 36.58
C GLY A 831 2.56 -36.56 36.26
N GLY A 832 1.66 -35.62 36.60
CA GLY A 832 0.23 -35.66 36.33
C GLY A 832 -0.20 -34.87 35.08
N GLY A 833 0.65 -33.94 34.62
CA GLY A 833 0.42 -33.13 33.42
C GLY A 833 -0.07 -31.70 33.68
N GLU A 834 0.00 -31.22 34.92
CA GLU A 834 -0.29 -29.81 35.26
C GLU A 834 1.01 -28.96 35.17
N PRO A 835 0.92 -27.69 34.71
CA PRO A 835 2.09 -26.82 34.55
C PRO A 835 2.57 -26.17 35.86
N LEU A 836 3.87 -26.25 36.10
CA LEU A 836 4.53 -25.59 37.24
C LEU A 836 4.57 -24.07 37.03
N GLN A 837 4.14 -23.29 38.03
CA GLN A 837 4.06 -21.82 37.92
C GLN A 837 5.43 -21.13 37.75
N GLU A 838 5.46 -20.02 37.01
CA GLU A 838 6.65 -19.33 36.49
C GLU A 838 7.65 -18.78 37.55
N HIS A 839 7.33 -18.90 38.84
CA HIS A 839 8.17 -18.38 39.92
C HIS A 839 8.81 -19.47 40.78
N ALA A 840 8.33 -20.72 40.72
CA ALA A 840 8.83 -21.83 41.52
C ALA A 840 10.33 -22.12 41.30
N PHE A 841 10.80 -22.01 40.05
CA PHE A 841 12.20 -22.27 39.69
C PHE A 841 13.12 -21.04 39.76
N ARG A 842 12.57 -19.82 39.92
CA ARG A 842 13.35 -18.56 39.87
C ARG A 842 13.72 -17.96 41.23
N VAL A 843 13.11 -18.41 42.32
CA VAL A 843 13.43 -17.90 43.67
C VAL A 843 14.72 -18.51 44.25
N ALA A 844 15.07 -19.75 43.89
CA ALA A 844 16.22 -20.47 44.47
C ALA A 844 17.57 -20.27 43.73
N LEU A 845 17.56 -20.01 42.41
CA LEU A 845 18.77 -19.87 41.58
C LEU A 845 18.64 -18.71 40.58
N PRO A 846 18.96 -17.45 40.97
CA PRO A 846 18.73 -16.27 40.13
C PRO A 846 19.69 -16.09 38.93
N LEU A 847 20.63 -17.02 38.71
CA LEU A 847 21.69 -16.92 37.69
C LEU A 847 21.66 -18.02 36.61
N VAL A 848 20.77 -19.01 36.71
CA VAL A 848 20.58 -20.04 35.66
C VAL A 848 19.28 -19.75 34.91
N LYS A 849 19.36 -19.54 33.59
CA LYS A 849 18.17 -19.33 32.74
C LYS A 849 17.88 -20.58 31.91
N CYS A 850 16.82 -21.30 32.26
CA CYS A 850 16.20 -22.28 31.36
C CYS A 850 15.64 -21.58 30.11
N ASP A 851 15.81 -22.21 28.94
CA ASP A 851 15.12 -21.85 27.69
C ASP A 851 13.73 -22.53 27.61
N ALA A 852 12.80 -21.86 26.92
CA ALA A 852 11.38 -22.23 26.86
C ALA A 852 11.05 -23.51 26.06
N LYS A 853 12.03 -24.25 25.55
CA LYS A 853 11.84 -25.57 24.90
C LYS A 853 12.37 -26.76 25.69
N GLY A 854 12.88 -26.56 26.91
CA GLY A 854 13.48 -27.64 27.72
C GLY A 854 14.84 -28.11 27.19
N GLY A 855 15.54 -27.26 26.44
CA GLY A 855 16.94 -27.45 26.04
C GLY A 855 17.86 -26.46 26.75
N GLU A 856 19.16 -26.78 26.85
CA GLU A 856 20.17 -25.86 27.37
C GLU A 856 20.43 -24.71 26.38
N ALA A 857 20.64 -23.50 26.90
CA ALA A 857 21.11 -22.35 26.12
C ALA A 857 22.38 -21.76 26.74
N ALA A 858 23.52 -22.05 26.09
CA ALA A 858 24.84 -21.48 26.36
C ALA A 858 24.84 -19.93 26.20
N TRP A 859 25.76 -19.16 26.78
CA TRP A 859 27.08 -19.45 27.36
C TRP A 859 27.27 -18.79 28.73
#